data_AF-A0A1T4ZJE5-F1
#
_entry.id   AF-A0A1T4ZJE5-F1
#
_cell.length_a   1.000
_cell.length_b   1.000
_cell.length_c   1.000
_cell.angle_alpha   90.00
_cell.angle_beta   90.00
_cell.angle_gamma   90.00
#
_symmetry.space_group_name_H-M   'P 1'
#
loop_
_entity.id
_entity.type
_entity.pdbx_description
1 polymer ?
#
loop_
_entity_poly.entity_id
_entity_poly.type
_entity_poly.pdbx_seq_one_letter_code
_entity_poly.pdbx_strand_id
1 'polypeptide(L)'
;MENDTVQGGSGTSITVNQFSSTANGTLVFNGAGIFTYTPDPKFFGTDSFSYTVTNGTAPAQVFIQVLAGNQPIIIEGIGKGTETSDYITGSSGNDVINGLAGNDTIFGLAGNDELRGDEDNDTLYGNEGNDTLTGGEGKDELNGGKDNDFLDASAGDDTGFGQLGNDTVIGGLGNDSLYGGQGADSVRGAEGNDLVFGDKGSDVLWGDGGNDTIYGGGEEDLIFGNDGADNLYGNQGNDTIFGGIGNDVVFGGEGDDQLSGETGDDFLFGGLGVDTLTGGSGNDTFVMTSESGGANLGDAQIVNDFEPGDRIGLAGGLQFSDLFISQSSENAGNTIIRNGSAGDYIAVLIGVDSNTITADSFTPISGTIIPIPTPTPTTPTPTTPPTPTTPTPTTPTPTTPPTPTTPPTPTTPTPTTPPTPTTPTPTTPTPTTPTPTTPPTPTTPPLQPPIAQNDSVKRPPDGSVTFNVLTNDTDPQGSQLSLVSVGTIANGSASITVGGNITFIPNPGFTGPSTFSYTIQNSYGLTSTAQVIITVNIPPTLLVNNGIIVLQNDQKNITAANLFAVDPDNPPNQIFYRVTQEPNLGNLQIVGSTPQRINTGGSFTQQNIDTGSIQFNARNTSGGDQFLFLLTDNIGTTAQSSFSITIVDDIITGTDGNDLIIGSGLSENIRGFAGDDTLVGAGNRDIIEGGTGNDSLDGGEGNDVLQGEEGNDTLLGQVGNDSLFGGQGNDSLDGGAGRNTLLGEDGNDTLVAGDDSNLLSGGNNDDILISGIGNDTLLGGSGNDSLTGNAGDDSLYGEDGDDLIFAGVGRDLVLGGPGNDAIDAGESNDTVFGGTGNDSIIGGDGDDLVNAGDGADTILAGTGDDSVFGGAGNDSIVADLGDDSIFAGDGLDTVFGGIGNDLVFGDEGNDTLFGGEDDDTLAGGGGADSLIGNVGNNSYYYLAPTEGVDVITEFNVNGDDRFLFSSLGFPGFTTAEGTVVPLQGIIVSNLGSEGDNISNKQVIIFQDTFDNVQAVNAALKNQNGSSDTAAFFVYRNNLSYGAFPGAYVVGYDPNLSDDSLPAFDLGILPSIDPQTNNISTLIGPSDFVII
;
A
#
# COMPACT_ATOMS: atom_id res chain seq x y z
N MET A 1 -12.62 52.63 17.56
CA MET A 1 -13.30 53.47 18.56
C MET A 1 -13.27 52.93 19.99
N GLU A 2 -13.26 51.61 20.25
CA GLU A 2 -13.09 51.13 21.64
C GLU A 2 -11.69 51.43 22.22
N ASN A 3 -10.73 51.67 21.34
CA ASN A 3 -9.35 52.08 21.62
C ASN A 3 -9.13 53.61 21.73
N ASP A 4 -10.13 54.45 21.48
CA ASP A 4 -9.98 55.92 21.52
C ASP A 4 -10.08 56.48 22.95
N THR A 5 -9.17 57.38 23.33
CA THR A 5 -9.16 57.99 24.69
C THR A 5 -9.01 59.51 24.67
N VAL A 6 -9.66 60.19 25.63
CA VAL A 6 -9.66 61.66 25.74
C VAL A 6 -8.81 62.12 26.93
N GLN A 7 -7.63 62.70 26.66
CA GLN A 7 -6.86 63.43 27.68
C GLN A 7 -7.50 64.80 27.97
N GLY A 8 -8.56 64.86 28.79
CA GLY A 8 -9.25 66.13 29.02
C GLY A 8 -10.32 66.23 30.11
N GLY A 9 -10.52 65.21 30.95
CA GLY A 9 -11.53 65.23 32.03
C GLY A 9 -12.85 64.54 31.67
N SER A 10 -13.62 64.19 32.69
CA SER A 10 -14.77 63.28 32.55
C SER A 10 -16.06 63.98 32.06
N GLY A 11 -16.72 63.37 31.07
CA GLY A 11 -18.09 63.71 30.68
C GLY A 11 -18.34 63.97 29.18
N THR A 12 -17.30 64.00 28.34
CA THR A 12 -17.45 64.14 26.88
C THR A 12 -17.52 62.77 26.20
N SER A 13 -18.63 62.48 25.51
CA SER A 13 -18.75 61.33 24.62
C SER A 13 -17.90 61.52 23.36
N ILE A 14 -17.13 60.50 22.99
CA ILE A 14 -16.40 60.46 21.71
C ILE A 14 -17.42 60.18 20.59
N THR A 15 -17.43 60.99 19.54
CA THR A 15 -18.26 60.78 18.34
C THR A 15 -17.43 61.00 17.08
N VAL A 16 -17.69 60.20 16.04
CA VAL A 16 -17.10 60.41 14.71
C VAL A 16 -17.60 61.73 14.14
N ASN A 17 -16.67 62.58 13.71
CA ASN A 17 -16.95 63.85 13.03
C ASN A 17 -17.04 63.65 11.51
N GLN A 18 -16.02 63.02 10.93
CA GLN A 18 -15.84 62.78 9.49
C GLN A 18 -14.99 61.51 9.29
N PHE A 19 -15.22 60.83 8.18
CA PHE A 19 -14.42 59.69 7.71
C PHE A 19 -14.23 59.76 6.19
N SER A 20 -13.17 59.14 5.66
CA SER A 20 -12.95 58.96 4.22
C SER A 20 -13.74 57.77 3.68
N SER A 21 -13.88 57.67 2.36
CA SER A 21 -14.14 56.37 1.74
C SER A 21 -12.91 55.47 1.88
N THR A 22 -13.18 54.17 1.74
CA THR A 22 -12.28 53.11 1.29
C THR A 22 -11.95 53.27 -0.20
N ALA A 23 -10.96 52.53 -0.71
CA ALA A 23 -10.49 52.59 -2.09
C ALA A 23 -11.14 51.55 -3.01
N ASN A 24 -11.40 50.34 -2.49
CA ASN A 24 -11.83 49.14 -3.21
C ASN A 24 -13.02 48.46 -2.50
N GLY A 25 -13.95 49.29 -2.02
CA GLY A 25 -15.18 48.84 -1.37
C GLY A 25 -16.03 49.97 -0.83
N THR A 26 -17.19 49.63 -0.29
CA THR A 26 -18.16 50.58 0.27
C THR A 26 -18.23 50.51 1.79
N LEU A 27 -18.34 51.69 2.43
CA LEU A 27 -18.28 51.86 3.88
C LEU A 27 -19.51 52.61 4.40
N VAL A 28 -20.21 52.00 5.37
CA VAL A 28 -21.45 52.53 5.98
C VAL A 28 -21.26 52.73 7.47
N PHE A 29 -21.49 53.95 7.97
CA PHE A 29 -21.43 54.24 9.41
C PHE A 29 -22.77 53.99 10.09
N ASN A 30 -22.81 53.05 11.03
CA ASN A 30 -24.03 52.60 11.72
C ASN A 30 -24.33 53.38 13.02
N GLY A 31 -23.44 54.29 13.41
CA GLY A 31 -23.51 55.01 14.68
C GLY A 31 -22.64 54.38 15.77
N ALA A 32 -22.55 55.03 16.93
CA ALA A 32 -21.78 54.60 18.12
C ALA A 32 -20.27 54.31 17.94
N GLY A 33 -19.71 54.46 16.73
CA GLY A 33 -18.34 54.06 16.39
C GLY A 33 -18.24 52.78 15.55
N ILE A 34 -19.38 52.21 15.16
CA ILE A 34 -19.49 50.99 14.34
C ILE A 34 -19.61 51.36 12.86
N PHE A 35 -18.84 50.67 12.03
CA PHE A 35 -18.92 50.72 10.57
C PHE A 35 -19.22 49.32 10.02
N THR A 36 -19.93 49.24 8.91
CA THR A 36 -19.97 48.06 8.03
C THR A 36 -19.17 48.38 6.78
N TYR A 37 -18.23 47.50 6.46
CA TYR A 37 -17.52 47.49 5.17
C TYR A 37 -18.12 46.41 4.27
N THR A 38 -18.02 46.59 2.96
CA THR A 38 -18.35 45.59 1.95
C THR A 38 -17.41 45.81 0.77
N PRO A 39 -16.48 44.89 0.48
CA PRO A 39 -15.49 45.07 -0.58
C PRO A 39 -16.15 45.14 -1.96
N ASP A 40 -15.45 45.75 -2.92
CA ASP A 40 -15.83 45.69 -4.32
C ASP A 40 -15.54 44.27 -4.88
N PRO A 41 -16.33 43.77 -5.85
CA PRO A 41 -16.19 42.39 -6.32
C PRO A 41 -14.80 42.11 -6.91
N LYS A 42 -14.17 41.01 -6.49
CA LYS A 42 -12.79 40.60 -6.82
C LYS A 42 -11.68 41.54 -6.31
N PHE A 43 -11.93 42.33 -5.27
CA PHE A 43 -10.83 42.98 -4.53
C PHE A 43 -10.28 42.03 -3.45
N PHE A 44 -8.96 41.81 -3.49
CA PHE A 44 -8.18 41.05 -2.52
C PHE A 44 -6.99 41.89 -2.04
N GLY A 45 -6.47 41.59 -0.85
CA GLY A 45 -5.45 42.40 -0.17
C GLY A 45 -6.02 43.54 0.68
N THR A 46 -5.18 44.54 0.97
CA THR A 46 -5.46 45.54 2.03
C THR A 46 -6.02 46.87 1.50
N ASP A 47 -7.21 47.24 1.97
CA ASP A 47 -7.79 48.58 1.86
C ASP A 47 -7.67 49.33 3.21
N SER A 48 -7.90 50.64 3.21
CA SER A 48 -8.00 51.42 4.45
C SER A 48 -8.92 52.63 4.33
N PHE A 49 -9.47 53.05 5.48
CA PHE A 49 -10.12 54.35 5.60
C PHE A 49 -9.60 55.12 6.81
N SER A 50 -9.83 56.42 6.81
CA SER A 50 -9.45 57.31 7.91
C SER A 50 -10.68 57.93 8.56
N TYR A 51 -10.63 58.20 9.87
CA TYR A 51 -11.69 58.86 10.61
C TYR A 51 -11.15 59.88 11.62
N THR A 52 -12.01 60.82 12.00
CA THR A 52 -11.72 61.86 12.98
C THR A 52 -12.80 61.87 14.05
N VAL A 53 -12.38 62.05 15.31
CA VAL A 53 -13.29 62.13 16.46
C VAL A 53 -13.42 63.57 16.99
N THR A 54 -14.48 63.84 17.74
CA THR A 54 -14.75 65.17 18.30
C THR A 54 -13.59 65.72 19.15
N ASN A 55 -13.09 66.90 18.77
CA ASN A 55 -11.89 67.57 19.29
C ASN A 55 -10.52 66.92 18.96
N GLY A 56 -10.48 65.86 18.14
CA GLY A 56 -9.22 65.35 17.58
C GLY A 56 -8.61 66.30 16.54
N THR A 57 -7.26 66.35 16.47
CA THR A 57 -6.50 67.21 15.53
C THR A 57 -5.71 66.44 14.48
N ALA A 58 -5.76 65.11 14.49
CA ALA A 58 -5.21 64.21 13.48
C ALA A 58 -6.23 63.10 13.18
N PRO A 59 -6.30 62.57 11.95
CA PRO A 59 -7.11 61.40 11.65
C PRO A 59 -6.44 60.13 12.20
N ALA A 60 -7.26 59.18 12.64
CA ALA A 60 -6.87 57.78 12.84
C ALA A 60 -7.16 57.00 11.54
N GLN A 61 -6.41 55.92 11.30
CA GLN A 61 -6.58 55.05 10.13
C GLN A 61 -7.02 53.65 10.59
N VAL A 62 -7.79 52.98 9.74
CA VAL A 62 -8.28 51.60 9.90
C VAL A 62 -7.93 50.87 8.62
N PHE A 63 -7.22 49.76 8.73
CA PHE A 63 -6.89 48.86 7.62
C PHE A 63 -7.86 47.67 7.62
N ILE A 64 -8.11 47.09 6.44
CA ILE A 64 -9.04 45.98 6.22
C ILE A 64 -8.45 45.08 5.13
N GLN A 65 -8.22 43.81 5.42
CA GLN A 65 -7.69 42.80 4.51
C GLN A 65 -8.83 41.91 3.97
N VAL A 66 -8.67 41.39 2.74
CA VAL A 66 -9.67 40.56 2.06
C VAL A 66 -8.96 39.43 1.30
N LEU A 67 -9.42 38.19 1.45
CA LEU A 67 -8.81 36.96 0.90
C LEU A 67 -9.63 36.35 -0.25
N ALA A 68 -9.07 35.36 -0.96
CA ALA A 68 -9.57 34.79 -2.22
C ALA A 68 -10.19 33.38 -2.08
N GLY A 69 -10.27 32.61 -3.18
CA GLY A 69 -10.77 31.23 -3.24
C GLY A 69 -10.74 30.65 -4.67
N ASN A 70 -10.39 29.36 -4.77
CA ASN A 70 -10.07 28.44 -5.89
C ASN A 70 -10.06 28.96 -7.35
N GLN A 71 -9.01 28.59 -8.08
CA GLN A 71 -8.79 28.60 -9.54
C GLN A 71 -8.02 27.31 -9.92
N PRO A 72 -7.94 26.89 -11.20
CA PRO A 72 -7.17 25.72 -11.62
C PRO A 72 -5.66 25.94 -11.48
N ILE A 73 -4.91 24.84 -11.31
CA ILE A 73 -3.45 24.81 -11.22
C ILE A 73 -2.84 24.61 -12.61
N ILE A 74 -1.65 25.19 -12.84
CA ILE A 74 -0.89 25.08 -14.09
C ILE A 74 0.59 25.00 -13.73
N ILE A 75 1.24 23.93 -14.18
CA ILE A 75 2.65 23.62 -13.90
C ILE A 75 3.49 23.82 -15.19
N GLU A 76 4.80 24.04 -15.03
CA GLU A 76 5.77 24.11 -16.13
C GLU A 76 7.10 23.40 -15.71
N GLY A 77 7.24 22.11 -16.00
CA GLY A 77 8.44 21.29 -15.82
C GLY A 77 8.30 20.22 -14.74
N ILE A 78 9.29 20.10 -13.85
CA ILE A 78 9.08 19.39 -12.57
C ILE A 78 8.28 20.32 -11.68
N GLY A 79 6.97 20.15 -11.75
CA GLY A 79 6.17 20.20 -10.56
C GLY A 79 5.48 18.86 -10.49
N LYS A 80 5.67 18.16 -9.37
CA LYS A 80 4.52 17.85 -8.54
C LYS A 80 3.31 18.71 -8.93
N GLY A 81 2.26 18.01 -9.33
CA GLY A 81 0.89 18.38 -9.17
C GLY A 81 0.59 18.77 -7.73
N THR A 82 -0.62 18.46 -7.32
CA THR A 82 -0.95 18.57 -5.94
C THR A 82 -1.93 17.47 -5.65
N GLU A 83 -1.55 16.59 -4.73
CA GLU A 83 -2.28 15.45 -4.17
C GLU A 83 -3.64 15.82 -3.55
N THR A 84 -4.56 16.32 -4.38
CA THR A 84 -5.96 16.58 -4.06
C THR A 84 -6.79 16.82 -5.33
N SER A 85 -7.29 15.75 -5.98
CA SER A 85 -8.32 15.76 -7.05
C SER A 85 -8.33 17.01 -7.92
N ASP A 86 -7.17 17.32 -8.45
CA ASP A 86 -6.85 18.62 -8.98
C ASP A 86 -7.26 18.67 -10.45
N TYR A 87 -7.43 19.90 -10.93
CA TYR A 87 -7.54 20.11 -12.36
C TYR A 87 -6.18 20.59 -12.83
N ILE A 88 -5.17 19.73 -12.68
CA ILE A 88 -3.83 20.02 -13.18
C ILE A 88 -3.94 20.19 -14.69
N THR A 89 -3.20 21.14 -15.21
CA THR A 89 -2.95 21.19 -16.64
C THR A 89 -1.47 21.46 -16.81
N GLY A 90 -0.78 20.49 -17.38
CA GLY A 90 0.60 20.60 -17.83
C GLY A 90 0.77 21.63 -18.94
N SER A 91 1.95 21.63 -19.54
CA SER A 91 2.35 22.69 -20.45
C SER A 91 1.96 22.38 -21.91
N SER A 92 2.95 22.40 -22.81
CA SER A 92 2.90 21.76 -24.12
C SER A 92 4.36 21.41 -24.45
N GLY A 93 4.93 20.65 -23.54
CA GLY A 93 6.33 20.34 -23.31
C GLY A 93 6.37 19.06 -22.50
N ASN A 94 7.43 18.83 -21.73
CA ASN A 94 7.54 17.65 -20.87
C ASN A 94 7.38 18.11 -19.43
N ASP A 95 6.37 17.59 -18.75
CA ASP A 95 6.11 17.85 -17.35
C ASP A 95 6.22 16.52 -16.57
N VAL A 96 7.00 16.51 -15.49
CA VAL A 96 6.97 15.41 -14.51
C VAL A 96 5.88 15.81 -13.53
N ILE A 97 4.64 15.65 -13.99
CA ILE A 97 3.46 15.85 -13.16
C ILE A 97 3.24 14.51 -12.52
N ASN A 98 3.91 14.34 -11.40
CA ASN A 98 3.29 13.52 -10.42
C ASN A 98 2.00 14.22 -9.97
N GLY A 99 0.83 13.63 -10.19
CA GLY A 99 -0.42 14.07 -9.57
C GLY A 99 -0.22 14.23 -8.07
N LEU A 100 0.59 13.30 -7.54
CA LEU A 100 0.77 12.94 -6.15
C LEU A 100 -0.46 12.14 -5.70
N ALA A 101 -1.65 12.73 -5.84
CA ALA A 101 -2.95 12.07 -5.77
C ALA A 101 -3.66 12.33 -7.09
N GLY A 102 -4.89 11.82 -7.28
CA GLY A 102 -5.97 11.84 -6.28
C GLY A 102 -7.40 11.89 -6.78
N ASN A 103 -7.85 10.96 -7.63
CA ASN A 103 -8.92 11.22 -8.58
C ASN A 103 -8.57 12.46 -9.44
N ASP A 104 -7.29 12.63 -9.72
CA ASP A 104 -6.72 13.79 -10.37
C ASP A 104 -7.06 13.76 -11.83
N THR A 105 -7.51 14.91 -12.32
CA THR A 105 -7.79 15.02 -13.75
C THR A 105 -6.55 15.60 -14.40
N ILE A 106 -5.43 14.85 -14.38
CA ILE A 106 -4.17 15.31 -14.95
C ILE A 106 -4.29 15.40 -16.47
N PHE A 107 -3.84 16.51 -17.03
CA PHE A 107 -3.68 16.68 -18.47
C PHE A 107 -2.25 17.08 -18.80
N GLY A 108 -1.43 16.13 -19.27
CA GLY A 108 -0.10 16.43 -19.86
C GLY A 108 -0.20 17.24 -21.17
N LEU A 109 -1.29 17.01 -21.91
CA LEU A 109 -1.75 17.68 -23.13
C LEU A 109 -0.98 17.38 -24.42
N ALA A 110 0.35 17.53 -24.43
CA ALA A 110 1.16 17.46 -25.65
C ALA A 110 2.66 17.42 -25.32
N GLY A 111 3.13 16.25 -24.90
CA GLY A 111 4.42 16.09 -24.23
C GLY A 111 5.11 14.74 -24.43
N ASN A 112 5.89 14.39 -23.41
CA ASN A 112 6.23 13.02 -23.00
C ASN A 112 6.30 13.15 -21.50
N ASP A 113 5.15 12.93 -20.87
CA ASP A 113 4.88 13.35 -19.51
C ASP A 113 4.97 12.12 -18.60
N GLU A 114 5.72 12.27 -17.51
CA GLU A 114 5.70 11.27 -16.43
C GLU A 114 4.51 11.67 -15.57
N LEU A 115 3.35 11.18 -16.02
CA LEU A 115 2.09 11.22 -15.31
C LEU A 115 2.05 9.99 -14.42
N ARG A 116 2.85 10.01 -13.37
CA ARG A 116 2.38 9.38 -12.15
C ARG A 116 1.08 10.12 -11.80
N GLY A 117 -0.07 9.46 -11.73
CA GLY A 117 -1.06 9.89 -10.72
C GLY A 117 -0.41 9.83 -9.33
N ASP A 118 0.57 8.93 -9.26
CA ASP A 118 1.25 8.26 -8.16
C ASP A 118 0.42 7.08 -7.76
N GLU A 119 -0.82 7.35 -7.42
CA GLU A 119 -1.78 6.46 -6.84
C GLU A 119 -3.14 7.28 -6.77
N ASP A 120 -4.26 6.64 -6.39
CA ASP A 120 -5.70 7.06 -6.44
C ASP A 120 -6.33 7.05 -7.85
N ASN A 121 -7.68 6.93 -7.89
CA ASN A 121 -8.55 6.61 -9.04
C ASN A 121 -8.51 7.64 -10.17
N ASP A 122 -7.39 7.69 -10.88
CA ASP A 122 -6.88 8.86 -11.54
C ASP A 122 -7.30 8.95 -12.99
N THR A 123 -7.72 10.15 -13.39
CA THR A 123 -8.22 10.41 -14.73
C THR A 123 -7.08 10.96 -15.58
N LEU A 124 -6.03 10.15 -15.70
CA LEU A 124 -4.74 10.46 -16.31
C LEU A 124 -4.86 10.59 -17.82
N TYR A 125 -4.83 11.82 -18.33
CA TYR A 125 -4.85 12.09 -19.77
C TYR A 125 -3.47 12.55 -20.27
N GLY A 126 -2.74 11.67 -20.96
CA GLY A 126 -1.50 12.01 -21.70
C GLY A 126 -1.79 12.96 -22.89
N ASN A 127 -2.62 12.48 -23.82
CA ASN A 127 -3.27 13.13 -24.98
C ASN A 127 -2.52 13.13 -26.35
N GLU A 128 -1.29 13.66 -26.42
CA GLU A 128 -0.47 13.77 -27.64
C GLU A 128 1.01 13.61 -27.28
N GLY A 129 1.41 12.39 -26.90
CA GLY A 129 2.72 12.11 -26.32
C GLY A 129 3.18 10.66 -26.45
N ASN A 130 4.23 10.34 -25.71
CA ASN A 130 4.53 8.97 -25.31
C ASN A 130 4.73 9.12 -23.82
N ASP A 131 3.69 8.87 -23.08
CA ASP A 131 3.52 9.30 -21.70
C ASP A 131 3.63 8.07 -20.80
N THR A 132 4.36 8.22 -19.69
CA THR A 132 4.39 7.22 -18.62
C THR A 132 3.20 7.57 -17.75
N LEU A 133 2.11 6.86 -17.96
CA LEU A 133 0.96 6.85 -17.09
C LEU A 133 1.20 5.70 -16.13
N THR A 134 2.01 5.95 -15.12
CA THR A 134 1.92 5.11 -13.93
C THR A 134 0.67 5.61 -13.23
N GLY A 135 -0.39 4.80 -13.10
CA GLY A 135 -1.56 5.16 -12.29
C GLY A 135 -1.09 5.76 -10.96
N GLY A 136 -0.19 5.08 -10.25
CA GLY A 136 0.03 3.64 -10.33
C GLY A 136 -1.26 2.93 -10.01
N GLU A 137 -1.88 3.35 -8.93
CA GLU A 137 -2.75 2.46 -8.19
C GLU A 137 -4.12 3.10 -7.91
N GLY A 138 -5.15 2.28 -7.80
CA GLY A 138 -6.54 2.72 -7.77
C GLY A 138 -7.23 2.43 -9.10
N LYS A 139 -8.58 2.41 -9.10
CA LYS A 139 -9.33 2.16 -10.34
C LYS A 139 -9.32 3.42 -11.21
N ASP A 140 -8.44 3.40 -12.19
CA ASP A 140 -8.11 4.57 -12.98
C ASP A 140 -8.91 4.68 -14.28
N GLU A 141 -8.82 5.85 -14.90
CA GLU A 141 -9.18 6.08 -16.30
C GLU A 141 -7.91 6.51 -17.07
N LEU A 142 -6.80 5.77 -16.92
CA LEU A 142 -5.56 6.05 -17.64
C LEU A 142 -5.82 6.08 -19.14
N ASN A 143 -5.38 7.15 -19.78
CA ASN A 143 -5.74 7.49 -21.14
C ASN A 143 -4.55 8.16 -21.82
N GLY A 144 -3.55 7.36 -22.20
CA GLY A 144 -2.36 7.84 -22.90
C GLY A 144 -2.76 8.54 -24.21
N GLY A 145 -3.43 7.79 -25.09
CA GLY A 145 -4.46 8.34 -25.95
C GLY A 145 -4.04 8.69 -27.39
N LYS A 146 -2.75 8.88 -27.69
CA LYS A 146 -2.25 9.07 -29.07
C LYS A 146 -0.72 9.11 -29.18
N ASP A 147 -0.21 8.34 -30.15
CA ASP A 147 1.17 7.84 -30.16
C ASP A 147 1.30 6.79 -29.02
N ASN A 148 2.48 6.35 -28.54
CA ASN A 148 2.58 5.10 -27.72
C ASN A 148 2.81 5.35 -26.22
N ASP A 149 2.02 4.74 -25.36
CA ASP A 149 2.05 5.02 -23.92
C ASP A 149 2.41 3.79 -23.08
N PHE A 150 3.03 4.03 -21.92
CA PHE A 150 3.26 3.01 -20.89
C PHE A 150 2.23 3.28 -19.80
N LEU A 151 1.12 2.55 -19.89
CA LEU A 151 0.17 2.38 -18.81
C LEU A 151 0.72 1.22 -17.99
N ASP A 152 1.46 1.59 -16.96
CA ASP A 152 1.46 0.78 -15.76
C ASP A 152 0.29 1.35 -14.98
N ALA A 153 -0.89 0.77 -15.20
CA ALA A 153 -2.07 0.97 -14.35
C ALA A 153 -1.88 0.25 -13.00
N SER A 154 -0.60 0.22 -12.60
CA SER A 154 0.13 -0.62 -11.68
C SER A 154 -0.79 -1.53 -10.91
N ALA A 155 -1.69 -0.96 -10.10
CA ALA A 155 -2.78 -1.74 -9.56
C ALA A 155 -4.13 -1.04 -9.48
N GLY A 156 -5.10 -1.51 -10.24
CA GLY A 156 -6.48 -1.07 -10.12
C GLY A 156 -7.43 -2.01 -10.83
N ASP A 157 -8.69 -2.08 -10.42
CA ASP A 157 -9.73 -2.90 -11.08
C ASP A 157 -10.14 -2.27 -12.43
N ASP A 158 -9.23 -2.15 -13.39
CA ASP A 158 -8.87 -0.89 -14.04
C ASP A 158 -9.70 -0.48 -15.27
N THR A 159 -9.45 0.74 -15.78
CA THR A 159 -9.90 1.22 -17.08
C THR A 159 -8.76 1.79 -17.95
N GLY A 160 -7.57 1.17 -17.92
CA GLY A 160 -6.48 1.49 -18.84
C GLY A 160 -6.89 1.53 -20.32
N PHE A 161 -6.71 2.69 -20.97
CA PHE A 161 -7.03 2.95 -22.37
C PHE A 161 -5.81 3.48 -23.17
N GLY A 162 -5.17 2.64 -23.99
CA GLY A 162 -4.12 3.09 -24.94
C GLY A 162 -4.64 3.96 -26.09
N GLN A 163 -5.81 3.59 -26.64
CA GLN A 163 -6.62 4.27 -27.67
C GLN A 163 -6.06 4.28 -29.11
N LEU A 164 -4.88 4.86 -29.33
CA LEU A 164 -4.34 5.20 -30.67
C LEU A 164 -2.80 5.09 -30.72
N GLY A 165 -2.27 4.05 -30.09
CA GLY A 165 -0.84 3.84 -29.97
C GLY A 165 -0.36 2.46 -30.40
N ASN A 166 0.49 1.90 -29.56
CA ASN A 166 1.14 0.60 -29.65
C ASN A 166 1.65 0.37 -28.23
N ASP A 167 0.72 0.02 -27.35
CA ASP A 167 0.74 0.47 -25.96
C ASP A 167 1.05 -0.70 -25.02
N THR A 168 1.87 -0.45 -24.00
CA THR A 168 1.97 -1.37 -22.86
C THR A 168 0.87 -0.96 -21.91
N VAL A 169 -0.08 -1.85 -21.72
CA VAL A 169 -1.08 -1.74 -20.66
C VAL A 169 -0.80 -2.93 -19.77
N ILE A 170 0.14 -2.76 -18.85
CA ILE A 170 0.06 -3.48 -17.60
C ILE A 170 -1.17 -2.84 -16.95
N GLY A 171 -2.33 -3.50 -17.06
CA GLY A 171 -3.37 -3.29 -16.05
C GLY A 171 -2.76 -3.60 -14.69
N GLY A 172 -1.92 -4.63 -14.71
CA GLY A 172 -1.36 -5.18 -13.51
C GLY A 172 -2.47 -6.00 -12.91
N LEU A 173 -3.40 -5.34 -12.23
CA LEU A 173 -4.02 -5.95 -11.07
C LEU A 173 -5.42 -5.49 -10.79
N GLY A 174 -6.33 -6.38 -11.10
CA GLY A 174 -7.74 -6.20 -10.91
C GLY A 174 -8.47 -6.81 -12.10
N ASN A 175 -9.80 -6.74 -12.11
CA ASN A 175 -10.60 -7.46 -13.10
C ASN A 175 -10.78 -6.58 -14.35
N ASP A 176 -9.69 -6.42 -15.09
CA ASP A 176 -9.40 -5.14 -15.68
C ASP A 176 -10.12 -4.89 -16.99
N SER A 177 -10.71 -3.70 -17.09
CA SER A 177 -11.30 -3.22 -18.33
C SER A 177 -10.23 -2.53 -19.17
N LEU A 178 -9.24 -3.30 -19.61
CA LEU A 178 -8.13 -2.81 -20.42
C LEU A 178 -8.51 -2.75 -21.90
N TYR A 179 -8.14 -1.65 -22.55
CA TYR A 179 -8.38 -1.43 -23.97
C TYR A 179 -7.08 -0.92 -24.62
N GLY A 180 -6.34 -1.79 -25.31
CA GLY A 180 -5.20 -1.37 -26.15
C GLY A 180 -5.69 -0.41 -27.24
N GLY A 181 -6.52 -0.91 -28.16
CA GLY A 181 -7.50 -0.10 -28.89
C GLY A 181 -7.30 -0.02 -30.40
N GLN A 182 -6.07 0.29 -30.85
CA GLN A 182 -5.81 0.53 -32.28
C GLN A 182 -4.33 0.47 -32.67
N GLY A 183 -3.57 -0.45 -32.09
CA GLY A 183 -2.14 -0.59 -32.28
C GLY A 183 -1.70 -2.02 -32.61
N ALA A 184 -0.84 -2.53 -31.73
CA ALA A 184 -0.41 -3.92 -31.59
C ALA A 184 0.15 -3.96 -30.16
N ASP A 185 -0.74 -4.23 -29.23
CA ASP A 185 -0.67 -3.75 -27.86
C ASP A 185 -0.25 -4.90 -26.94
N SER A 186 0.50 -4.56 -25.89
CA SER A 186 1.05 -5.49 -24.90
C SER A 186 0.20 -5.35 -23.66
N VAL A 187 -0.95 -6.02 -23.66
CA VAL A 187 -1.91 -5.93 -22.57
C VAL A 187 -1.65 -7.11 -21.63
N ARG A 188 -0.90 -6.83 -20.56
CA ARG A 188 -0.88 -7.68 -19.38
C ARG A 188 -2.12 -7.25 -18.60
N GLY A 189 -3.24 -7.94 -18.83
CA GLY A 189 -4.33 -8.04 -17.83
C GLY A 189 -3.73 -8.34 -16.47
N ALA A 190 -2.75 -9.25 -16.54
CA ALA A 190 -1.72 -9.46 -15.57
C ALA A 190 -2.25 -10.33 -14.45
N GLU A 191 -3.11 -9.86 -13.54
CA GLU A 191 -4.03 -10.78 -12.86
C GLU A 191 -5.35 -10.14 -12.47
N GLY A 192 -6.40 -10.95 -12.64
CA GLY A 192 -7.80 -10.62 -12.44
C GLY A 192 -8.67 -11.28 -13.49
N ASN A 193 -10.00 -11.21 -13.37
CA ASN A 193 -10.92 -11.87 -14.30
C ASN A 193 -11.28 -10.92 -15.46
N ASP A 194 -10.35 -10.78 -16.38
CA ASP A 194 -10.13 -9.56 -17.12
C ASP A 194 -11.00 -9.40 -18.34
N LEU A 195 -11.38 -8.14 -18.54
CA LEU A 195 -12.12 -7.70 -19.70
C LEU A 195 -11.14 -7.06 -20.71
N VAL A 196 -10.07 -7.79 -20.99
CA VAL A 196 -9.02 -7.43 -21.94
C VAL A 196 -9.60 -7.25 -23.34
N PHE A 197 -9.37 -6.08 -23.95
CA PHE A 197 -9.62 -5.81 -25.36
C PHE A 197 -8.34 -5.36 -26.08
N GLY A 198 -7.86 -6.15 -27.04
CA GLY A 198 -6.93 -5.64 -28.07
C GLY A 198 -7.64 -4.63 -29.00
N ASP A 199 -8.89 -4.94 -29.34
CA ASP A 199 -9.88 -4.14 -30.08
C ASP A 199 -9.54 -3.85 -31.56
N LYS A 200 -8.27 -3.62 -31.93
CA LYS A 200 -7.72 -3.69 -33.31
C LYS A 200 -6.20 -3.65 -33.30
N GLY A 201 -5.58 -4.83 -33.30
CA GLY A 201 -4.16 -4.96 -33.54
C GLY A 201 -3.77 -6.38 -33.87
N SER A 202 -2.51 -6.66 -33.57
CA SER A 202 -1.97 -8.01 -33.44
C SER A 202 -1.41 -8.03 -32.04
N ASP A 203 -2.31 -8.26 -31.09
CA ASP A 203 -2.11 -7.91 -29.70
C ASP A 203 -1.56 -9.12 -28.93
N VAL A 204 -0.69 -8.87 -27.95
CA VAL A 204 -0.26 -9.90 -27.01
C VAL A 204 -1.03 -9.65 -25.73
N LEU A 205 -1.99 -10.54 -25.50
CA LEU A 205 -2.96 -10.44 -24.43
C LEU A 205 -2.65 -11.57 -23.48
N TRP A 206 -2.04 -11.21 -22.35
CA TRP A 206 -2.08 -12.06 -21.18
C TRP A 206 -3.33 -11.66 -20.42
N GLY A 207 -4.24 -12.60 -20.28
CA GLY A 207 -4.96 -12.69 -19.02
C GLY A 207 -3.96 -12.86 -17.89
N ASP A 208 -2.99 -13.75 -18.15
CA ASP A 208 -2.10 -14.25 -17.11
C ASP A 208 -3.00 -14.92 -16.07
N GLY A 209 -3.16 -14.38 -14.88
CA GLY A 209 -3.92 -15.08 -13.85
C GLY A 209 -5.39 -14.67 -13.81
N GLY A 210 -6.24 -15.35 -14.59
CA GLY A 210 -7.57 -14.81 -14.87
C GLY A 210 -8.57 -15.68 -15.59
N ASN A 211 -9.79 -15.77 -15.05
CA ASN A 211 -10.89 -16.54 -15.64
C ASN A 211 -11.63 -15.75 -16.74
N ASP A 212 -10.93 -15.47 -17.84
CA ASP A 212 -11.02 -14.19 -18.52
C ASP A 212 -12.02 -14.07 -19.65
N THR A 213 -12.27 -12.82 -20.02
CA THR A 213 -13.10 -12.46 -21.16
C THR A 213 -12.27 -11.70 -22.20
N ILE A 214 -11.12 -12.26 -22.55
CA ILE A 214 -10.18 -11.70 -23.52
C ILE A 214 -10.82 -11.63 -24.91
N TYR A 215 -10.88 -10.42 -25.46
CA TYR A 215 -11.26 -10.16 -26.85
C TYR A 215 -10.02 -9.62 -27.59
N GLY A 216 -9.39 -10.45 -28.43
CA GLY A 216 -8.33 -10.04 -29.38
C GLY A 216 -8.82 -8.89 -30.27
N GLY A 217 -9.60 -9.22 -31.30
CA GLY A 217 -10.50 -8.28 -31.97
C GLY A 217 -10.30 -8.19 -33.47
N GLY A 218 -9.05 -8.27 -33.95
CA GLY A 218 -8.73 -8.57 -35.34
C GLY A 218 -7.68 -7.73 -36.06
N GLU A 219 -7.17 -8.33 -37.16
CA GLU A 219 -5.72 -8.60 -37.34
C GLU A 219 -5.29 -9.78 -36.42
N GLU A 220 -4.02 -10.20 -36.30
CA GLU A 220 -3.66 -11.57 -35.82
C GLU A 220 -3.17 -11.59 -34.36
N ASP A 221 -3.91 -12.19 -33.42
CA ASP A 221 -3.67 -12.05 -31.97
C ASP A 221 -2.96 -13.25 -31.32
N LEU A 222 -2.19 -13.00 -30.24
CA LEU A 222 -1.61 -14.00 -29.35
C LEU A 222 -2.23 -13.86 -27.96
N ILE A 223 -3.07 -14.83 -27.60
CA ILE A 223 -3.79 -14.84 -26.34
C ILE A 223 -3.21 -15.94 -25.47
N PHE A 224 -2.64 -15.53 -24.35
CA PHE A 224 -2.43 -16.35 -23.18
C PHE A 224 -3.65 -16.09 -22.28
N GLY A 225 -4.62 -17.00 -22.30
CA GLY A 225 -5.60 -17.05 -21.21
C GLY A 225 -4.84 -17.26 -19.91
N ASN A 226 -3.94 -18.25 -19.93
CA ASN A 226 -3.20 -18.72 -18.78
C ASN A 226 -4.21 -19.24 -17.75
N ASP A 227 -4.75 -18.48 -16.81
CA ASP A 227 -5.53 -19.09 -15.72
C ASP A 227 -6.99 -18.76 -15.63
N GLY A 228 -7.78 -19.40 -16.48
CA GLY A 228 -9.04 -19.90 -15.99
C GLY A 228 -9.92 -20.56 -17.03
N ALA A 229 -11.15 -20.87 -16.60
CA ALA A 229 -12.18 -21.47 -17.44
C ALA A 229 -12.75 -20.44 -18.43
N ASP A 230 -11.96 -20.13 -19.44
CA ASP A 230 -11.95 -18.80 -20.05
C ASP A 230 -12.99 -18.59 -21.14
N ASN A 231 -13.14 -17.33 -21.52
CA ASN A 231 -13.96 -16.85 -22.61
C ASN A 231 -13.07 -16.08 -23.58
N LEU A 232 -12.09 -16.79 -24.16
CA LEU A 232 -11.11 -16.25 -25.10
C LEU A 232 -11.74 -16.12 -26.49
N TYR A 233 -11.78 -14.90 -27.03
CA TYR A 233 -12.34 -14.60 -28.35
C TYR A 233 -11.28 -13.92 -29.25
N GLY A 234 -10.74 -14.61 -30.25
CA GLY A 234 -9.85 -13.99 -31.26
C GLY A 234 -10.59 -13.02 -32.20
N ASN A 235 -11.82 -13.36 -32.57
CA ASN A 235 -12.77 -12.60 -33.40
C ASN A 235 -12.47 -12.50 -34.91
N GLN A 236 -11.34 -11.92 -35.35
CA GLN A 236 -11.11 -11.55 -36.77
C GLN A 236 -9.63 -11.63 -37.20
N GLY A 237 -8.92 -12.69 -36.82
CA GLY A 237 -7.52 -12.86 -37.17
C GLY A 237 -7.14 -14.22 -37.74
N ASN A 238 -6.01 -14.74 -37.27
CA ASN A 238 -5.53 -16.11 -37.47
C ASN A 238 -4.89 -16.49 -36.13
N ASP A 239 -5.75 -16.59 -35.12
CA ASP A 239 -5.39 -16.25 -33.75
C ASP A 239 -4.75 -17.45 -33.05
N THR A 240 -3.71 -17.20 -32.25
CA THR A 240 -3.03 -18.25 -31.48
C THR A 240 -3.44 -18.09 -30.03
N ILE A 241 -4.26 -19.03 -29.55
CA ILE A 241 -4.83 -18.98 -28.21
C ILE A 241 -4.37 -20.20 -27.43
N PHE A 242 -3.65 -19.93 -26.35
CA PHE A 242 -3.39 -20.85 -25.26
C PHE A 242 -4.45 -20.59 -24.21
N GLY A 243 -5.31 -21.57 -23.95
CA GLY A 243 -6.22 -21.57 -22.81
C GLY A 243 -5.45 -21.54 -21.50
N GLY A 244 -4.26 -22.17 -21.47
CA GLY A 244 -3.59 -22.46 -20.22
C GLY A 244 -4.45 -23.45 -19.44
N ILE A 245 -5.00 -23.03 -18.31
CA ILE A 245 -5.80 -23.85 -17.42
C ILE A 245 -7.24 -23.38 -17.38
N GLY A 246 -8.08 -24.13 -18.08
CA GLY A 246 -9.48 -24.14 -17.72
C GLY A 246 -10.33 -25.13 -18.49
N ASN A 247 -11.59 -24.77 -18.67
CA ASN A 247 -12.57 -25.61 -19.38
C ASN A 247 -13.14 -24.75 -20.49
N ASP A 248 -12.30 -24.48 -21.49
CA ASP A 248 -12.22 -23.14 -22.04
C ASP A 248 -13.17 -22.91 -23.20
N VAL A 249 -13.84 -21.78 -23.15
CA VAL A 249 -14.78 -21.33 -24.15
C VAL A 249 -14.03 -20.63 -25.29
N VAL A 250 -12.99 -21.30 -25.79
CA VAL A 250 -12.06 -20.79 -26.80
C VAL A 250 -12.75 -20.61 -28.15
N PHE A 251 -12.98 -19.36 -28.51
CA PHE A 251 -13.54 -18.93 -29.78
C PHE A 251 -12.44 -18.31 -30.64
N GLY A 252 -12.18 -18.89 -31.82
CA GLY A 252 -11.35 -18.25 -32.85
C GLY A 252 -12.11 -17.09 -33.50
N GLY A 253 -12.45 -17.19 -34.79
CA GLY A 253 -13.40 -16.24 -35.38
C GLY A 253 -13.62 -16.34 -36.88
N GLU A 254 -13.18 -15.30 -37.60
CA GLU A 254 -13.11 -15.23 -39.07
C GLU A 254 -11.64 -15.37 -39.54
N GLY A 255 -11.02 -16.53 -39.26
CA GLY A 255 -9.60 -16.81 -39.48
C GLY A 255 -9.25 -18.22 -39.93
N ASP A 256 -7.96 -18.54 -40.00
CA ASP A 256 -7.41 -19.90 -39.98
C ASP A 256 -6.64 -20.09 -38.64
N ASP A 257 -7.37 -20.31 -37.54
CA ASP A 257 -6.87 -20.13 -36.15
C ASP A 257 -6.05 -21.32 -35.59
N GLN A 258 -5.33 -21.12 -34.48
CA GLN A 258 -4.63 -22.15 -33.70
C GLN A 258 -5.04 -22.09 -32.23
N LEU A 259 -5.86 -23.04 -31.79
CA LEU A 259 -6.39 -23.08 -30.43
C LEU A 259 -5.81 -24.29 -29.69
N SER A 260 -5.20 -24.05 -28.53
CA SER A 260 -4.75 -25.04 -27.54
C SER A 260 -5.54 -24.75 -26.26
N GLY A 261 -6.47 -25.62 -25.85
CA GLY A 261 -7.17 -25.47 -24.57
C GLY A 261 -6.36 -25.98 -23.38
N GLU A 262 -5.43 -26.89 -23.65
CA GLU A 262 -4.41 -27.41 -22.74
C GLU A 262 -4.97 -28.20 -21.55
N THR A 263 -5.68 -27.63 -20.58
CA THR A 263 -6.11 -28.38 -19.38
C THR A 263 -7.58 -28.26 -18.94
N GLY A 264 -8.55 -28.67 -19.78
CA GLY A 264 -9.83 -29.19 -19.27
C GLY A 264 -10.91 -29.56 -20.29
N ASP A 265 -12.19 -29.63 -19.87
CA ASP A 265 -13.34 -30.07 -20.71
C ASP A 265 -13.77 -28.99 -21.74
N ASP A 266 -12.88 -28.65 -22.66
CA ASP A 266 -12.90 -27.40 -23.44
C ASP A 266 -14.01 -27.25 -24.48
N PHE A 267 -14.51 -26.04 -24.69
CA PHE A 267 -15.54 -25.70 -25.68
C PHE A 267 -14.97 -25.02 -26.95
N LEU A 268 -13.90 -25.59 -27.53
CA LEU A 268 -13.23 -25.00 -28.69
C LEU A 268 -14.14 -24.83 -29.92
N PHE A 269 -14.18 -23.61 -30.48
CA PHE A 269 -14.88 -23.28 -31.72
C PHE A 269 -14.10 -22.24 -32.56
N GLY A 270 -13.22 -22.71 -33.45
CA GLY A 270 -12.46 -21.85 -34.38
C GLY A 270 -13.32 -21.02 -35.35
N GLY A 271 -14.49 -21.51 -35.75
CA GLY A 271 -15.48 -20.68 -36.44
C GLY A 271 -15.48 -20.79 -37.97
N LEU A 272 -14.82 -19.84 -38.66
CA LEU A 272 -15.00 -19.53 -40.09
C LEU A 272 -13.73 -19.57 -40.99
N GLY A 273 -12.82 -20.52 -40.79
CA GLY A 273 -11.88 -20.91 -41.85
C GLY A 273 -11.36 -22.33 -41.75
N VAL A 274 -10.05 -22.47 -41.53
CA VAL A 274 -9.32 -23.75 -41.51
C VAL A 274 -8.48 -23.87 -40.24
N ASP A 275 -9.19 -23.94 -39.12
CA ASP A 275 -8.62 -23.79 -37.79
C ASP A 275 -8.00 -25.11 -37.29
N THR A 276 -7.07 -25.02 -36.35
CA THR A 276 -6.31 -26.13 -35.76
C THR A 276 -6.60 -26.19 -34.28
N LEU A 277 -7.22 -27.30 -33.85
CA LEU A 277 -7.76 -27.48 -32.51
C LEU A 277 -7.01 -28.59 -31.76
N THR A 278 -6.30 -28.19 -30.70
CA THR A 278 -5.89 -29.06 -29.60
C THR A 278 -6.77 -28.66 -28.42
N GLY A 279 -7.50 -29.58 -27.79
CA GLY A 279 -7.92 -29.34 -26.41
C GLY A 279 -6.70 -29.61 -25.55
N GLY A 280 -6.69 -30.75 -24.87
CA GLY A 280 -5.50 -31.29 -24.22
C GLY A 280 -5.88 -32.38 -23.24
N SER A 281 -5.84 -32.08 -21.96
CA SER A 281 -6.36 -32.90 -20.87
C SER A 281 -7.87 -32.71 -20.67
N GLY A 282 -8.71 -33.31 -21.53
CA GLY A 282 -10.16 -32.99 -21.50
C GLY A 282 -11.16 -33.99 -22.06
N ASN A 283 -12.45 -33.59 -22.04
CA ASN A 283 -13.59 -34.23 -22.73
C ASN A 283 -14.24 -33.25 -23.72
N ASP A 284 -13.42 -32.71 -24.59
CA ASP A 284 -13.61 -31.44 -25.31
C ASP A 284 -14.87 -31.44 -26.20
N THR A 285 -15.62 -30.35 -26.15
CA THR A 285 -16.77 -30.10 -27.02
C THR A 285 -16.39 -29.32 -28.28
N PHE A 286 -15.51 -29.87 -29.12
CA PHE A 286 -15.17 -29.30 -30.45
C PHE A 286 -16.44 -28.97 -31.26
N VAL A 287 -16.78 -27.68 -31.37
CA VAL A 287 -18.09 -27.25 -31.91
C VAL A 287 -18.05 -27.22 -33.43
N MET A 288 -19.10 -27.73 -34.07
CA MET A 288 -19.20 -27.82 -35.53
C MET A 288 -20.54 -27.28 -36.04
N THR A 289 -20.47 -26.36 -37.00
CA THR A 289 -21.63 -25.81 -37.71
C THR A 289 -21.71 -26.34 -39.14
N SER A 290 -22.69 -25.86 -39.92
CA SER A 290 -22.74 -26.10 -41.36
C SER A 290 -21.84 -25.17 -42.19
N GLU A 291 -21.13 -24.23 -41.55
CA GLU A 291 -20.36 -23.15 -42.18
C GLU A 291 -18.87 -23.18 -41.78
N SER A 292 -18.49 -24.00 -40.80
CA SER A 292 -17.11 -24.27 -40.34
C SER A 292 -16.29 -25.12 -41.32
N GLY A 293 -16.26 -24.71 -42.59
CA GLY A 293 -15.50 -25.39 -43.65
C GLY A 293 -16.16 -25.30 -45.04
N GLY A 294 -15.48 -25.87 -46.04
CA GLY A 294 -15.67 -25.55 -47.45
C GLY A 294 -15.75 -26.73 -48.42
N ALA A 295 -15.61 -26.41 -49.71
CA ALA A 295 -15.95 -27.33 -50.80
C ALA A 295 -14.86 -28.38 -51.09
N ASN A 296 -13.65 -28.21 -50.56
CA ASN A 296 -12.51 -29.10 -50.69
C ASN A 296 -12.04 -29.63 -49.32
N LEU A 297 -11.21 -30.68 -49.32
CA LEU A 297 -10.72 -31.32 -48.10
C LEU A 297 -9.69 -30.47 -47.32
N GLY A 298 -9.06 -29.50 -47.97
CA GLY A 298 -8.16 -28.54 -47.32
C GLY A 298 -8.87 -27.24 -46.91
N ASP A 299 -10.20 -27.25 -46.92
CA ASP A 299 -11.05 -26.15 -46.46
C ASP A 299 -11.78 -26.60 -45.17
N ALA A 300 -11.11 -27.31 -44.24
CA ALA A 300 -11.79 -28.03 -43.15
C ALA A 300 -10.93 -28.14 -41.88
N GLN A 301 -11.60 -28.01 -40.73
CA GLN A 301 -11.05 -27.98 -39.38
C GLN A 301 -10.09 -29.13 -39.08
N ILE A 302 -9.01 -28.88 -38.33
CA ILE A 302 -7.96 -29.84 -37.96
C ILE A 302 -8.00 -30.08 -36.45
N VAL A 303 -7.81 -31.33 -35.99
CA VAL A 303 -8.01 -31.76 -34.58
C VAL A 303 -6.90 -32.81 -34.20
N ASN A 304 -6.25 -32.73 -32.99
CA ASN A 304 -4.83 -33.13 -32.65
C ASN A 304 -4.31 -34.29 -31.65
N ASP A 305 -5.02 -34.94 -30.68
CA ASP A 305 -4.90 -36.36 -30.11
C ASP A 305 -5.97 -37.58 -30.36
N PHE A 306 -7.34 -37.88 -30.52
CA PHE A 306 -8.84 -37.53 -30.33
C PHE A 306 -9.51 -38.43 -29.28
N GLU A 307 -10.33 -37.99 -28.31
CA GLU A 307 -10.86 -38.84 -27.21
C GLU A 307 -12.02 -39.82 -27.55
N PRO A 308 -12.28 -40.80 -26.66
CA PRO A 308 -13.58 -41.40 -26.36
C PRO A 308 -14.34 -40.65 -25.23
N GLY A 309 -14.18 -39.33 -25.16
CA GLY A 309 -14.53 -38.42 -24.05
C GLY A 309 -15.21 -37.17 -24.61
N ASP A 310 -14.63 -36.56 -25.64
CA ASP A 310 -15.11 -35.45 -26.48
C ASP A 310 -16.52 -35.57 -27.04
N ARG A 311 -17.08 -34.41 -27.41
CA ARG A 311 -18.31 -34.30 -28.20
C ARG A 311 -18.10 -33.35 -29.37
N ILE A 312 -18.29 -33.84 -30.58
CA ILE A 312 -18.51 -32.94 -31.72
C ILE A 312 -19.84 -32.18 -31.48
N GLY A 313 -19.76 -30.92 -31.07
CA GLY A 313 -20.89 -30.10 -30.65
C GLY A 313 -21.75 -29.68 -31.83
N LEU A 314 -22.97 -30.20 -31.98
CA LEU A 314 -23.80 -29.91 -33.16
C LEU A 314 -24.70 -28.70 -32.91
N ALA A 315 -24.30 -27.58 -33.52
CA ALA A 315 -24.95 -26.28 -33.39
C ALA A 315 -25.46 -25.74 -34.74
N GLY A 316 -25.91 -24.48 -34.80
CA GLY A 316 -26.45 -23.85 -36.02
C GLY A 316 -27.74 -24.47 -36.59
N GLY A 317 -28.30 -25.50 -35.93
CA GLY A 317 -29.39 -26.33 -36.45
C GLY A 317 -28.93 -27.55 -37.27
N LEU A 318 -27.62 -27.81 -37.34
CA LEU A 318 -27.04 -29.06 -37.83
C LEU A 318 -27.51 -30.23 -36.95
N GLN A 319 -27.80 -31.39 -37.53
CA GLN A 319 -28.21 -32.59 -36.80
C GLN A 319 -27.38 -33.79 -37.24
N PHE A 320 -27.17 -34.76 -36.33
CA PHE A 320 -26.42 -35.99 -36.62
C PHE A 320 -26.95 -36.77 -37.84
N SER A 321 -28.24 -36.61 -38.20
CA SER A 321 -28.85 -37.22 -39.38
C SER A 321 -28.31 -36.72 -40.72
N ASP A 322 -27.59 -35.60 -40.71
CA ASP A 322 -27.23 -34.84 -41.91
C ASP A 322 -25.76 -35.08 -42.32
N LEU A 323 -24.95 -35.60 -41.38
CA LEU A 323 -23.53 -35.84 -41.53
C LEU A 323 -23.19 -37.03 -42.45
N PHE A 324 -22.02 -36.96 -43.07
CA PHE A 324 -21.37 -38.08 -43.74
C PHE A 324 -19.92 -38.20 -43.28
N ILE A 325 -19.62 -39.28 -42.59
CA ILE A 325 -18.33 -39.55 -41.94
C ILE A 325 -17.60 -40.65 -42.74
N SER A 326 -16.30 -40.49 -42.98
CA SER A 326 -15.51 -41.46 -43.75
C SER A 326 -14.00 -41.31 -43.57
N GLN A 327 -13.27 -42.43 -43.54
CA GLN A 327 -11.80 -42.45 -43.56
C GLN A 327 -11.23 -41.68 -44.76
N SER A 328 -10.16 -40.92 -44.55
CA SER A 328 -9.41 -40.28 -45.62
C SER A 328 -8.77 -41.31 -46.55
N SER A 329 -8.86 -41.06 -47.86
CA SER A 329 -8.26 -41.89 -48.89
C SER A 329 -6.81 -41.52 -49.21
N GLU A 330 -6.29 -40.44 -48.61
CA GLU A 330 -4.94 -39.93 -48.87
C GLU A 330 -4.01 -40.10 -47.66
N ASN A 331 -4.52 -39.95 -46.44
CA ASN A 331 -3.90 -40.48 -45.22
C ASN A 331 -4.88 -41.41 -44.50
N ALA A 332 -4.62 -42.72 -44.49
CA ALA A 332 -5.56 -43.70 -43.96
C ALA A 332 -5.77 -43.62 -42.44
N GLY A 333 -4.91 -42.89 -41.70
CA GLY A 333 -5.12 -42.62 -40.28
C GLY A 333 -6.34 -41.73 -40.00
N ASN A 334 -6.64 -40.75 -40.84
CA ASN A 334 -7.50 -39.62 -40.44
C ASN A 334 -8.98 -39.83 -40.81
N THR A 335 -9.90 -39.31 -39.98
CA THR A 335 -11.35 -39.26 -40.25
C THR A 335 -11.75 -37.95 -40.88
N ILE A 336 -12.66 -38.00 -41.85
CA ILE A 336 -13.27 -36.84 -42.48
C ILE A 336 -14.76 -36.79 -42.13
N ILE A 337 -15.23 -35.66 -41.60
CA ILE A 337 -16.64 -35.33 -41.36
C ILE A 337 -17.11 -34.32 -42.42
N ARG A 338 -18.31 -34.53 -42.99
CA ARG A 338 -18.89 -33.70 -44.07
C ARG A 338 -20.37 -33.44 -43.88
N ASN A 339 -20.86 -32.32 -44.43
CA ASN A 339 -22.28 -31.99 -44.54
C ASN A 339 -22.95 -32.81 -45.66
N GLY A 340 -23.16 -34.10 -45.38
CA GLY A 340 -23.67 -35.09 -46.32
C GLY A 340 -22.66 -35.48 -47.41
N SER A 341 -22.94 -36.59 -48.12
CA SER A 341 -21.96 -37.26 -49.02
C SER A 341 -21.46 -36.44 -50.22
N ALA A 342 -22.03 -35.26 -50.46
CA ALA A 342 -21.71 -34.37 -51.58
C ALA A 342 -21.83 -32.87 -51.25
N GLY A 343 -21.95 -32.52 -49.96
CA GLY A 343 -21.81 -31.16 -49.47
C GLY A 343 -20.41 -30.92 -48.92
N ASP A 344 -20.28 -29.89 -48.09
CA ASP A 344 -19.00 -29.32 -47.71
C ASP A 344 -18.28 -30.18 -46.64
N TYR A 345 -16.97 -30.00 -46.54
CA TYR A 345 -16.11 -30.64 -45.56
C TYR A 345 -16.16 -29.82 -44.27
N ILE A 346 -16.25 -30.49 -43.12
CA ILE A 346 -16.42 -29.83 -41.82
C ILE A 346 -15.13 -29.99 -41.01
N ALA A 347 -14.74 -31.23 -40.72
CA ALA A 347 -13.54 -31.51 -39.94
C ALA A 347 -12.74 -32.70 -40.47
N VAL A 348 -11.44 -32.64 -40.25
CA VAL A 348 -10.46 -33.71 -40.42
C VAL A 348 -9.85 -33.99 -39.04
N LEU A 349 -10.41 -34.97 -38.34
CA LEU A 349 -9.80 -35.47 -37.12
C LEU A 349 -8.55 -36.26 -37.55
N ILE A 350 -7.37 -35.77 -37.21
CA ILE A 350 -6.12 -36.46 -37.54
C ILE A 350 -6.12 -37.81 -36.79
N GLY A 351 -5.48 -38.86 -37.31
CA GLY A 351 -5.37 -40.20 -36.69
C GLY A 351 -6.63 -41.05 -36.40
N VAL A 352 -7.85 -40.49 -36.43
CA VAL A 352 -9.08 -41.21 -36.01
C VAL A 352 -9.49 -42.28 -37.03
N ASP A 353 -9.73 -43.52 -36.58
CA ASP A 353 -10.52 -44.49 -37.36
C ASP A 353 -12.02 -44.14 -37.35
N SER A 354 -12.56 -43.79 -38.51
CA SER A 354 -13.95 -43.35 -38.74
C SER A 354 -15.04 -44.34 -38.36
N ASN A 355 -14.69 -45.54 -37.88
CA ASN A 355 -15.60 -46.51 -37.30
C ASN A 355 -15.82 -46.32 -35.78
N THR A 356 -15.04 -45.49 -35.08
CA THR A 356 -15.24 -45.18 -33.65
C THR A 356 -16.34 -44.13 -33.41
N ILE A 357 -16.50 -43.17 -34.33
CA ILE A 357 -17.44 -42.05 -34.21
C ILE A 357 -18.89 -42.53 -34.35
N THR A 358 -19.73 -42.25 -33.34
CA THR A 358 -21.14 -42.69 -33.29
C THR A 358 -22.10 -41.54 -32.96
N ALA A 359 -23.42 -41.80 -32.95
CA ALA A 359 -24.44 -40.80 -32.62
C ALA A 359 -24.31 -40.19 -31.22
N ASP A 360 -23.67 -40.89 -30.29
CA ASP A 360 -23.46 -40.45 -28.91
C ASP A 360 -22.14 -39.65 -28.76
N SER A 361 -21.27 -39.65 -29.79
CA SER A 361 -20.09 -38.76 -29.94
C SER A 361 -20.48 -37.31 -30.34
N PHE A 362 -21.77 -36.99 -30.36
CA PHE A 362 -22.32 -35.69 -30.72
C PHE A 362 -23.39 -35.28 -29.71
N THR A 363 -23.43 -33.99 -29.33
CA THR A 363 -24.51 -33.45 -28.50
C THR A 363 -25.29 -32.34 -29.22
N PRO A 364 -26.64 -32.32 -29.17
CA PRO A 364 -27.44 -31.28 -29.81
C PRO A 364 -27.60 -30.06 -28.88
N ILE A 365 -26.80 -29.02 -29.14
CA ILE A 365 -26.78 -27.80 -28.31
C ILE A 365 -28.15 -27.10 -28.39
N SER A 366 -28.84 -27.02 -27.25
CA SER A 366 -30.29 -26.75 -27.17
C SER A 366 -30.62 -25.33 -26.70
N GLY A 367 -30.31 -24.36 -27.55
CA GLY A 367 -30.66 -22.95 -27.39
C GLY A 367 -30.56 -22.20 -28.70
N THR A 368 -30.44 -20.87 -28.63
CA THR A 368 -29.40 -20.23 -29.45
C THR A 368 -28.08 -20.58 -28.77
N ILE A 369 -26.99 -20.82 -29.51
CA ILE A 369 -25.68 -20.40 -28.97
C ILE A 369 -25.88 -18.89 -28.73
N ILE A 370 -25.69 -18.41 -27.50
CA ILE A 370 -25.95 -16.99 -27.24
C ILE A 370 -24.93 -16.23 -28.10
N PRO A 371 -25.36 -15.41 -29.08
CA PRO A 371 -24.40 -14.65 -29.85
C PRO A 371 -23.65 -13.75 -28.89
N ILE A 372 -22.33 -13.68 -29.06
CA ILE A 372 -21.43 -12.77 -28.34
C ILE A 372 -22.20 -11.48 -28.08
N PRO A 373 -22.44 -11.10 -26.82
CA PRO A 373 -23.05 -9.83 -26.52
C PRO A 373 -21.99 -8.78 -26.80
N THR A 374 -21.75 -8.43 -28.08
CA THR A 374 -20.78 -7.40 -28.46
C THR A 374 -21.07 -6.20 -27.58
N PRO A 375 -20.18 -5.86 -26.62
CA PRO A 375 -20.31 -4.60 -25.94
C PRO A 375 -20.12 -3.59 -27.07
N THR A 376 -21.18 -2.87 -27.41
CA THR A 376 -20.93 -1.56 -28.01
C THR A 376 -20.42 -0.78 -26.82
N PRO A 377 -19.11 -0.45 -26.72
CA PRO A 377 -18.60 0.21 -25.54
C PRO A 377 -19.41 1.48 -25.36
N THR A 378 -20.25 1.50 -24.32
CA THR A 378 -20.91 2.71 -23.90
C THR A 378 -19.90 3.45 -23.08
N THR A 379 -18.87 3.95 -23.77
CA THR A 379 -17.95 4.96 -23.27
C THR A 379 -18.77 5.92 -22.44
N PRO A 380 -18.52 6.01 -21.12
CA PRO A 380 -18.94 7.17 -20.37
C PRO A 380 -18.32 8.32 -21.13
N THR A 381 -19.10 9.08 -21.91
CA THR A 381 -18.55 10.32 -22.48
C THR A 381 -18.32 11.21 -21.27
N PRO A 382 -17.07 11.52 -20.87
CA PRO A 382 -16.83 12.30 -19.67
C PRO A 382 -17.65 13.58 -19.80
N THR A 383 -18.30 14.02 -18.72
CA THR A 383 -19.21 15.17 -18.85
C THR A 383 -18.40 16.43 -19.15
N THR A 384 -18.27 16.72 -20.46
CA THR A 384 -17.30 17.66 -21.05
C THR A 384 -16.99 18.80 -20.10
N PRO A 385 -15.71 19.01 -19.72
CA PRO A 385 -15.34 19.89 -18.61
C PRO A 385 -16.13 21.19 -18.62
N PRO A 386 -16.63 21.66 -17.45
CA PRO A 386 -17.64 22.72 -17.35
C PRO A 386 -17.13 24.01 -17.97
N THR A 387 -17.36 24.15 -19.28
CA THR A 387 -16.47 24.91 -20.16
C THR A 387 -16.28 26.29 -19.59
N PRO A 388 -15.06 26.68 -19.15
CA PRO A 388 -14.84 27.99 -18.58
C PRO A 388 -15.40 29.01 -19.56
N THR A 389 -16.46 29.73 -19.17
CA THR A 389 -17.22 30.56 -20.12
C THR A 389 -16.51 31.88 -20.40
N THR A 390 -15.22 31.78 -20.74
CA THR A 390 -14.44 32.62 -21.64
C THR A 390 -15.38 33.24 -22.65
N PRO A 391 -15.75 34.52 -22.49
CA PRO A 391 -16.72 35.15 -23.37
C PRO A 391 -16.07 35.26 -24.76
N THR A 392 -16.48 34.38 -25.69
CA THR A 392 -15.79 34.17 -26.97
C THR A 392 -15.45 35.52 -27.61
N PRO A 393 -14.16 35.84 -27.87
CA PRO A 393 -13.77 37.21 -28.14
C PRO A 393 -14.43 37.78 -29.40
N THR A 394 -15.44 38.65 -29.23
CA THR A 394 -15.98 39.45 -30.32
C THR A 394 -14.98 40.53 -30.69
N THR A 395 -13.96 40.14 -31.46
CA THR A 395 -13.02 41.07 -32.10
C THR A 395 -13.80 42.09 -32.93
N PRO A 396 -13.34 43.35 -32.92
CA PRO A 396 -12.77 43.81 -34.18
C PRO A 396 -11.44 44.53 -34.00
N THR A 397 -10.38 43.92 -34.53
CA THR A 397 -9.21 44.63 -35.06
C THR A 397 -9.60 45.57 -36.22
N PRO A 398 -8.75 46.53 -36.65
CA PRO A 398 -7.56 47.08 -36.00
C PRO A 398 -7.55 48.62 -35.97
N THR A 399 -6.60 49.26 -35.26
CA THR A 399 -5.58 50.16 -35.88
C THR A 399 -4.60 50.77 -34.87
N THR A 400 -3.31 50.63 -35.16
CA THR A 400 -2.18 51.41 -34.61
C THR A 400 -1.82 52.54 -35.61
N PRO A 401 -0.70 53.30 -35.48
CA PRO A 401 0.10 53.80 -34.33
C PRO A 401 0.03 55.37 -34.32
N PRO A 402 0.95 56.22 -33.74
CA PRO A 402 2.23 55.95 -33.08
C PRO A 402 2.61 56.77 -31.81
N THR A 403 3.73 56.35 -31.22
CA THR A 403 4.72 57.14 -30.43
C THR A 403 5.17 58.43 -31.15
N PRO A 404 5.72 59.47 -30.47
CA PRO A 404 6.78 59.41 -29.43
C PRO A 404 6.53 60.38 -28.22
N THR A 405 7.41 60.70 -27.25
CA THR A 405 8.89 60.66 -27.12
C THR A 405 9.29 60.73 -25.62
N THR A 406 10.47 60.21 -25.23
CA THR A 406 11.21 60.60 -24.00
C THR A 406 12.09 61.85 -24.29
N PRO A 407 12.97 62.40 -23.42
CA PRO A 407 13.30 62.19 -21.98
C PRO A 407 13.23 63.56 -21.21
N PRO A 408 14.06 63.96 -20.18
CA PRO A 408 14.97 63.27 -19.25
C PRO A 408 14.89 63.69 -17.75
N THR A 409 15.67 63.03 -16.89
CA THR A 409 16.16 63.52 -15.57
C THR A 409 17.00 64.82 -15.71
N PRO A 410 17.15 65.69 -14.68
CA PRO A 410 18.33 65.55 -13.78
C PRO A 410 18.33 66.24 -12.37
N THR A 411 19.24 65.74 -11.50
CA THR A 411 20.08 66.44 -10.49
C THR A 411 19.57 67.06 -9.16
N THR A 412 20.38 66.79 -8.12
CA THR A 412 20.48 67.37 -6.75
C THR A 412 21.02 68.83 -6.72
N PRO A 413 20.95 69.57 -5.58
CA PRO A 413 22.17 69.72 -4.73
C PRO A 413 21.98 69.99 -3.20
N THR A 414 23.04 69.72 -2.41
CA THR A 414 23.30 70.13 -1.00
C THR A 414 23.86 71.59 -0.91
N PRO A 415 24.07 72.30 0.26
CA PRO A 415 25.06 71.94 1.34
C PRO A 415 25.01 72.58 2.80
N THR A 416 25.81 72.00 3.74
CA THR A 416 26.65 72.60 4.86
C THR A 416 26.15 73.22 6.22
N THR A 417 26.26 72.43 7.33
CA THR A 417 27.10 72.57 8.61
C THR A 417 27.03 73.81 9.61
N PRO A 418 27.87 73.93 10.70
CA PRO A 418 27.79 73.47 12.15
C PRO A 418 27.73 74.65 13.23
N PRO A 419 28.06 74.62 14.59
CA PRO A 419 28.68 73.64 15.55
C PRO A 419 28.11 73.50 17.05
N THR A 420 28.73 74.08 18.13
CA THR A 420 28.66 73.76 19.62
C THR A 420 28.91 75.01 20.56
N PRO A 421 29.07 75.07 21.96
CA PRO A 421 29.53 74.09 23.02
C PRO A 421 29.14 74.20 24.59
N THR A 422 29.58 73.21 25.43
CA THR A 422 30.06 73.17 26.89
C THR A 422 29.28 73.55 28.22
N THR A 423 28.86 72.54 29.05
CA THR A 423 29.10 72.13 30.53
C THR A 423 29.09 73.10 31.79
N PRO A 424 29.24 72.74 33.14
CA PRO A 424 29.08 71.52 34.04
C PRO A 424 28.60 71.69 35.58
N THR A 425 28.68 70.62 36.47
CA THR A 425 28.93 70.50 37.99
C THR A 425 27.85 70.37 39.18
N PRO A 426 28.13 69.67 40.37
CA PRO A 426 27.16 69.18 41.44
C PRO A 426 27.48 69.37 43.01
N THR A 427 26.72 68.79 44.02
CA THR A 427 26.98 68.77 45.54
C THR A 427 26.28 67.64 46.44
N THR A 428 26.58 67.45 47.78
CA THR A 428 26.14 66.30 48.71
C THR A 428 26.29 66.50 50.29
N PRO A 429 25.56 65.78 51.24
CA PRO A 429 26.04 65.34 52.63
C PRO A 429 25.39 64.04 53.33
N THR A 430 25.72 63.62 54.59
CA THR A 430 25.46 62.24 55.21
C THR A 430 25.08 62.05 56.77
N PRO A 431 24.72 60.82 57.33
CA PRO A 431 24.06 60.55 58.67
C PRO A 431 24.63 59.44 59.69
N THR A 432 23.84 58.85 60.66
CA THR A 432 24.25 57.98 61.86
C THR A 432 23.31 56.76 62.29
N THR A 433 23.44 56.09 63.49
CA THR A 433 23.03 54.65 63.83
C THR A 433 22.43 54.23 65.26
N PRO A 434 21.91 52.97 65.53
CA PRO A 434 21.07 52.50 66.72
C PRO A 434 21.40 51.11 67.46
N THR A 435 20.52 50.49 68.32
CA THR A 435 20.70 49.15 69.07
C THR A 435 19.43 48.45 69.77
N PRO A 436 19.39 47.12 70.18
CA PRO A 436 18.17 46.31 70.63
C PRO A 436 18.24 45.35 71.92
N THR A 437 17.18 44.56 72.31
CA THR A 437 17.13 43.51 73.46
C THR A 437 15.90 42.48 73.46
N THR A 438 15.80 41.42 74.35
CA THR A 438 14.83 40.23 74.29
C THR A 438 14.31 39.49 75.62
N PRO A 439 13.23 38.62 75.61
CA PRO A 439 12.65 37.74 76.72
C PRO A 439 12.32 36.22 76.28
N PRO A 440 11.32 35.35 76.72
CA PRO A 440 10.45 35.02 77.93
C PRO A 440 10.29 33.46 78.31
N THR A 441 9.32 32.94 79.15
CA THR A 441 9.04 31.46 79.46
C THR A 441 7.66 31.05 80.15
N PRO A 442 6.98 29.88 79.88
CA PRO A 442 5.73 29.34 80.57
C PRO A 442 5.50 27.77 80.78
N THR A 443 4.51 27.26 81.59
CA THR A 443 4.00 25.81 81.70
C THR A 443 2.62 25.57 82.46
N THR A 444 1.86 24.45 82.25
CA THR A 444 0.62 24.00 83.02
C THR A 444 0.11 22.50 82.81
N PRO A 445 -0.81 21.89 83.66
CA PRO A 445 -1.32 20.47 83.57
C PRO A 445 -2.89 20.18 83.68
N PRO A 446 -3.42 18.91 83.53
CA PRO A 446 -4.88 18.53 83.43
C PRO A 446 -5.46 17.40 84.40
N LEU A 447 -6.78 17.04 84.33
CA LEU A 447 -7.46 15.85 84.96
C LEU A 447 -8.95 15.59 84.51
N GLN A 448 -9.49 14.33 84.48
CA GLN A 448 -10.92 13.86 84.30
C GLN A 448 -11.08 12.28 84.19
N PRO A 449 -12.21 11.64 83.76
CA PRO A 449 -12.32 10.22 83.26
C PRO A 449 -12.19 10.16 81.69
N PRO A 450 -12.40 9.06 80.90
CA PRO A 450 -11.86 9.03 79.53
C PRO A 450 -12.54 10.03 78.60
N ILE A 451 -11.70 10.73 77.84
CA ILE A 451 -12.05 11.85 76.97
C ILE A 451 -11.72 11.44 75.55
N ALA A 452 -12.74 11.37 74.70
CA ALA A 452 -12.59 11.19 73.25
C ALA A 452 -12.40 12.54 72.55
N GLN A 453 -11.62 12.61 71.47
CA GLN A 453 -11.39 13.83 70.67
C GLN A 453 -11.62 13.60 69.16
N ASN A 454 -11.78 14.68 68.39
CA ASN A 454 -12.08 14.55 66.96
C ASN A 454 -10.81 14.41 66.10
N ASP A 455 -10.90 13.61 65.05
CA ASP A 455 -9.81 13.30 64.10
C ASP A 455 -10.06 13.88 62.70
N SER A 456 -8.98 14.00 61.91
CA SER A 456 -9.04 14.42 60.50
C SER A 456 -7.99 13.70 59.64
N VAL A 457 -8.38 13.21 58.45
CA VAL A 457 -7.52 12.45 57.52
C VAL A 457 -7.74 12.92 56.07
N LYS A 458 -6.68 12.96 55.24
CA LYS A 458 -6.75 13.14 53.77
C LYS A 458 -6.29 11.86 53.04
N ARG A 459 -6.77 11.59 51.82
CA ARG A 459 -6.30 10.49 50.92
C ARG A 459 -6.63 10.73 49.43
N PRO A 460 -5.98 10.03 48.47
CA PRO A 460 -6.40 9.92 47.06
C PRO A 460 -7.80 9.28 46.87
N PRO A 461 -8.36 9.17 45.64
CA PRO A 461 -9.70 8.62 45.40
C PRO A 461 -9.80 7.10 45.57
N ASP A 462 -8.73 6.39 45.25
CA ASP A 462 -8.65 4.95 45.03
C ASP A 462 -8.15 4.19 46.26
N GLY A 463 -8.56 2.93 46.45
CA GLY A 463 -8.09 2.08 47.56
C GLY A 463 -8.66 2.43 48.95
N SER A 464 -7.90 2.15 50.02
CA SER A 464 -8.31 2.36 51.42
C SER A 464 -7.32 3.22 52.22
N VAL A 465 -7.69 3.68 53.41
CA VAL A 465 -6.78 4.29 54.39
C VAL A 465 -7.04 3.72 55.78
N THR A 466 -5.99 3.47 56.56
CA THR A 466 -6.09 2.99 57.95
C THR A 466 -5.32 3.91 58.89
N PHE A 467 -5.97 4.34 59.98
CA PHE A 467 -5.44 5.35 60.92
C PHE A 467 -5.94 5.06 62.35
N ASN A 468 -5.24 5.59 63.37
CA ASN A 468 -5.54 5.30 64.77
C ASN A 468 -6.18 6.49 65.48
N VAL A 469 -7.45 6.34 65.86
CA VAL A 469 -8.23 7.39 66.53
C VAL A 469 -7.87 7.56 68.02
N LEU A 470 -7.29 6.54 68.66
CA LEU A 470 -6.93 6.60 70.09
C LEU A 470 -5.68 7.45 70.39
N THR A 471 -5.20 8.27 69.43
CA THR A 471 -3.90 8.96 69.51
C THR A 471 -3.97 10.35 70.13
N ASN A 472 -5.12 11.01 70.04
CA ASN A 472 -5.45 12.26 70.73
C ASN A 472 -6.34 12.02 71.99
N ASP A 473 -6.95 10.84 72.11
CA ASP A 473 -7.75 10.43 73.25
C ASP A 473 -6.94 10.28 74.54
N THR A 474 -7.58 10.53 75.69
CA THR A 474 -6.91 10.37 76.99
C THR A 474 -7.81 9.77 78.05
N ASP A 475 -7.28 8.81 78.83
CA ASP A 475 -7.79 8.48 80.15
C ASP A 475 -6.97 9.20 81.22
N PRO A 476 -7.53 10.16 81.97
CA PRO A 476 -6.73 10.97 82.89
C PRO A 476 -6.35 10.26 84.21
N GLN A 477 -6.45 8.92 84.28
CA GLN A 477 -5.80 8.09 85.30
C GLN A 477 -4.54 7.40 84.73
N GLY A 478 -4.30 7.48 83.41
CA GLY A 478 -3.32 6.68 82.70
C GLY A 478 -3.80 5.26 82.39
N SER A 479 -5.12 5.00 82.42
CA SER A 479 -5.68 3.70 82.04
C SER A 479 -5.56 3.47 80.54
N GLN A 480 -5.45 2.21 80.11
CA GLN A 480 -5.45 1.89 78.68
C GLN A 480 -6.85 2.05 78.09
N LEU A 481 -6.91 2.65 76.89
CA LEU A 481 -8.11 2.84 76.07
C LEU A 481 -8.28 1.70 75.05
N SER A 482 -9.53 1.44 74.66
CA SER A 482 -9.88 0.55 73.54
C SER A 482 -11.06 1.10 72.75
N LEU A 483 -11.01 0.94 71.42
CA LEU A 483 -12.09 1.32 70.51
C LEU A 483 -13.23 0.28 70.55
N VAL A 484 -14.48 0.74 70.60
CA VAL A 484 -15.68 -0.10 70.82
C VAL A 484 -16.57 -0.18 69.59
N SER A 485 -16.89 0.95 68.98
CA SER A 485 -17.79 1.03 67.82
C SER A 485 -17.49 2.22 66.93
N VAL A 486 -17.84 2.06 65.65
CA VAL A 486 -17.78 3.09 64.61
C VAL A 486 -19.18 3.27 64.03
N GLY A 487 -19.56 4.51 63.75
CA GLY A 487 -20.82 4.87 63.11
C GLY A 487 -20.76 4.74 61.59
N THR A 488 -21.92 4.76 60.95
CA THR A 488 -22.03 4.80 59.49
C THR A 488 -21.50 6.12 58.92
N ILE A 489 -20.63 6.05 57.93
CA ILE A 489 -20.26 7.17 57.04
C ILE A 489 -21.17 7.15 55.80
N ALA A 490 -21.45 8.32 55.21
CA ALA A 490 -22.36 8.42 54.07
C ALA A 490 -21.69 8.04 52.73
N ASN A 491 -20.44 8.45 52.53
CA ASN A 491 -19.78 8.40 51.22
C ASN A 491 -18.65 7.34 51.17
N GLY A 492 -18.89 6.19 51.81
CA GLY A 492 -17.93 5.09 51.90
C GLY A 492 -18.33 4.06 52.95
N SER A 493 -17.35 3.29 53.41
CA SER A 493 -17.47 2.39 54.55
C SER A 493 -16.32 2.61 55.54
N ALA A 494 -16.61 2.46 56.84
CA ALA A 494 -15.63 2.56 57.91
C ALA A 494 -15.74 1.33 58.82
N SER A 495 -14.60 0.71 59.13
CA SER A 495 -14.54 -0.55 59.88
C SER A 495 -13.44 -0.52 60.94
N ILE A 496 -13.66 -1.19 62.07
CA ILE A 496 -12.68 -1.24 63.17
C ILE A 496 -11.64 -2.33 62.90
N THR A 497 -10.38 -1.92 62.95
CA THR A 497 -9.20 -2.77 62.83
C THR A 497 -8.47 -2.84 64.19
N VAL A 498 -7.59 -3.83 64.38
CA VAL A 498 -6.98 -4.10 65.68
C VAL A 498 -6.20 -2.90 66.23
N GLY A 499 -6.17 -2.74 67.55
CA GLY A 499 -5.32 -1.74 68.22
C GLY A 499 -5.85 -0.31 68.23
N GLY A 500 -7.13 -0.08 67.97
CA GLY A 500 -7.72 1.28 67.91
C GLY A 500 -7.69 1.92 66.53
N ASN A 501 -7.36 1.13 65.50
CA ASN A 501 -7.35 1.60 64.13
C ASN A 501 -8.76 1.55 63.51
N ILE A 502 -9.05 2.49 62.61
CA ILE A 502 -10.20 2.45 61.71
C ILE A 502 -9.67 2.39 60.28
N THR A 503 -10.23 1.49 59.49
CA THR A 503 -10.00 1.38 58.05
C THR A 503 -11.21 1.96 57.31
N PHE A 504 -10.97 2.96 56.47
CA PHE A 504 -11.96 3.61 55.63
C PHE A 504 -11.72 3.30 54.15
N ILE A 505 -12.81 3.09 53.42
CA ILE A 505 -12.84 2.92 51.97
C ILE A 505 -13.92 3.87 51.42
N PRO A 506 -13.60 4.83 50.54
CA PRO A 506 -14.61 5.69 49.92
C PRO A 506 -15.52 4.89 48.98
N ASN A 507 -16.68 5.45 48.64
CA ASN A 507 -17.45 4.93 47.50
C ASN A 507 -16.68 5.24 46.20
N PRO A 508 -16.72 4.37 45.17
CA PRO A 508 -16.12 4.66 43.86
C PRO A 508 -16.59 6.02 43.31
N GLY A 509 -15.64 6.82 42.80
CA GLY A 509 -15.91 8.16 42.27
C GLY A 509 -16.24 9.24 43.31
N PHE A 510 -16.23 8.96 44.62
CA PHE A 510 -16.44 10.00 45.63
C PHE A 510 -15.18 10.82 45.91
N THR A 511 -15.28 12.15 45.82
CA THR A 511 -14.25 13.11 46.19
C THR A 511 -14.78 14.15 47.19
N GLY A 512 -13.89 14.82 47.93
CA GLY A 512 -14.25 15.79 48.97
C GLY A 512 -14.50 15.19 50.36
N PRO A 513 -15.12 15.96 51.28
CA PRO A 513 -15.19 15.62 52.71
C PRO A 513 -16.38 14.73 53.11
N SER A 514 -16.16 13.84 54.07
CA SER A 514 -17.16 12.95 54.68
C SER A 514 -16.86 12.71 56.17
N THR A 515 -17.86 12.35 56.97
CA THR A 515 -17.74 12.32 58.45
C THR A 515 -18.49 11.15 59.10
N PHE A 516 -17.96 10.62 60.21
CA PHE A 516 -18.64 9.63 61.06
C PHE A 516 -18.23 9.74 62.53
N SER A 517 -18.95 9.07 63.44
CA SER A 517 -18.64 9.04 64.87
C SER A 517 -17.95 7.74 65.29
N TYR A 518 -17.18 7.77 66.39
CA TYR A 518 -16.56 6.58 66.99
C TYR A 518 -16.65 6.63 68.53
N THR A 519 -16.62 5.46 69.18
CA THR A 519 -16.79 5.33 70.64
C THR A 519 -15.68 4.47 71.25
N ILE A 520 -15.10 4.95 72.34
CA ILE A 520 -13.99 4.34 73.08
C ILE A 520 -14.41 3.91 74.49
N GLN A 521 -13.57 3.10 75.14
CA GLN A 521 -13.72 2.65 76.52
C GLN A 521 -12.38 2.64 77.26
N ASN A 522 -12.37 2.90 78.57
CA ASN A 522 -11.19 2.70 79.42
C ASN A 522 -11.17 1.32 80.11
N SER A 523 -10.07 1.01 80.79
CA SER A 523 -9.86 -0.25 81.52
C SER A 523 -10.86 -0.53 82.66
N TYR A 524 -11.73 0.43 83.01
CA TYR A 524 -12.80 0.29 84.01
C TYR A 524 -14.20 0.17 83.38
N GLY A 525 -14.31 0.13 82.05
CA GLY A 525 -15.56 -0.04 81.32
C GLY A 525 -16.32 1.26 81.02
N LEU A 526 -15.78 2.43 81.34
CA LEU A 526 -16.41 3.74 81.08
C LEU A 526 -16.11 4.20 79.65
N THR A 527 -17.12 4.75 78.96
CA THR A 527 -17.05 5.06 77.52
C THR A 527 -17.19 6.54 77.17
N SER A 528 -16.65 6.94 76.02
CA SER A 528 -16.73 8.30 75.46
C SER A 528 -16.81 8.25 73.93
N THR A 529 -17.29 9.31 73.26
CA THR A 529 -17.61 9.31 71.81
C THR A 529 -17.18 10.62 71.14
N ALA A 530 -16.58 10.53 69.95
CA ALA A 530 -16.12 11.66 69.14
C ALA A 530 -16.39 11.43 67.63
N GLN A 531 -15.81 12.25 66.74
CA GLN A 531 -15.98 12.17 65.28
C GLN A 531 -14.67 12.19 64.48
N VAL A 532 -14.66 11.51 63.34
CA VAL A 532 -13.62 11.57 62.32
C VAL A 532 -14.13 12.34 61.10
N ILE A 533 -13.28 13.20 60.53
CA ILE A 533 -13.47 13.84 59.22
C ILE A 533 -12.47 13.21 58.23
N ILE A 534 -12.92 12.76 57.07
CA ILE A 534 -12.05 12.27 55.99
C ILE A 534 -12.32 13.08 54.73
N THR A 535 -11.26 13.58 54.09
CA THR A 535 -11.34 14.24 52.78
C THR A 535 -10.64 13.38 51.72
N VAL A 536 -11.28 13.22 50.57
CA VAL A 536 -10.77 12.52 49.40
C VAL A 536 -10.34 13.54 48.34
N ASN A 537 -9.14 13.35 47.78
CA ASN A 537 -8.33 14.32 47.03
C ASN A 537 -8.04 13.78 45.62
N ILE A 538 -7.97 14.63 44.60
CA ILE A 538 -7.61 14.25 43.23
C ILE A 538 -6.12 14.58 42.99
N PRO A 539 -5.38 13.88 42.10
CA PRO A 539 -4.04 14.31 41.66
C PRO A 539 -4.09 15.45 40.60
N PRO A 540 -3.02 16.25 40.45
CA PRO A 540 -2.93 17.23 39.36
C PRO A 540 -2.87 16.58 37.96
N THR A 541 -3.21 17.36 36.93
CA THR A 541 -3.18 17.00 35.51
C THR A 541 -2.36 18.03 34.72
N LEU A 542 -1.42 17.58 33.88
CA LEU A 542 -0.68 18.43 32.92
C LEU A 542 -1.58 18.74 31.72
N LEU A 543 -1.52 19.97 31.18
CA LEU A 543 -2.31 20.42 30.04
C LEU A 543 -1.52 21.15 28.93
N VAL A 544 -0.32 21.68 29.22
CA VAL A 544 0.53 22.43 28.26
C VAL A 544 2.00 22.13 28.56
N ASN A 545 2.83 21.94 27.52
CA ASN A 545 4.24 21.52 27.66
C ASN A 545 5.11 21.86 26.42
N ASN A 546 5.12 23.12 25.99
CA ASN A 546 5.57 23.58 24.66
C ASN A 546 7.02 24.11 24.61
N GLY A 547 7.87 23.80 25.60
CA GLY A 547 9.28 24.18 25.60
C GLY A 547 9.57 25.69 25.59
N ILE A 548 10.82 26.07 25.22
CA ILE A 548 11.29 27.46 24.99
C ILE A 548 12.49 27.51 24.01
N ILE A 549 12.59 28.59 23.23
CA ILE A 549 13.82 29.04 22.55
C ILE A 549 14.47 30.19 23.36
N VAL A 550 15.80 30.26 23.45
CA VAL A 550 16.54 31.31 24.17
C VAL A 550 17.87 31.65 23.49
N LEU A 551 18.31 32.91 23.57
CA LEU A 551 19.63 33.32 23.08
C LEU A 551 20.77 32.82 23.98
N GLN A 552 21.93 32.61 23.37
CA GLN A 552 23.19 32.31 24.04
C GLN A 552 23.50 33.35 25.13
N ASN A 553 23.82 32.87 26.34
CA ASN A 553 23.99 33.65 27.58
C ASN A 553 22.76 34.44 28.08
N ASP A 554 21.58 34.33 27.46
CA ASP A 554 20.36 35.03 27.89
C ASP A 554 19.47 34.19 28.84
N GLN A 555 18.35 34.77 29.28
CA GLN A 555 17.48 34.22 30.32
C GLN A 555 15.99 34.28 29.92
N LYS A 556 15.38 33.14 29.57
CA LYS A 556 13.97 33.04 29.15
C LYS A 556 13.09 32.55 30.30
N ASN A 557 11.96 33.21 30.52
CA ASN A 557 11.00 32.81 31.56
C ASN A 557 10.05 31.72 31.04
N ILE A 558 9.82 30.68 31.85
CA ILE A 558 8.81 29.66 31.59
C ILE A 558 7.47 30.18 32.16
N THR A 559 6.45 30.21 31.30
CA THR A 559 5.12 30.78 31.60
C THR A 559 4.02 29.74 31.39
N ALA A 560 2.77 30.09 31.73
CA ALA A 560 1.63 29.19 31.56
C ALA A 560 1.32 28.86 30.08
N ALA A 561 1.88 29.61 29.12
CA ALA A 561 1.84 29.26 27.70
C ALA A 561 2.88 28.18 27.32
N ASN A 562 3.90 27.98 28.15
CA ASN A 562 4.93 26.96 27.95
C ASN A 562 4.66 25.70 28.79
N LEU A 563 4.14 25.87 30.01
CA LEU A 563 3.99 24.79 30.98
C LEU A 563 2.81 25.04 31.92
N PHE A 564 1.76 24.20 31.87
CA PHE A 564 0.55 24.41 32.66
C PHE A 564 -0.08 23.12 33.16
N ALA A 565 -0.53 23.14 34.42
CA ALA A 565 -1.22 22.04 35.09
C ALA A 565 -2.36 22.56 35.99
N VAL A 566 -3.38 21.73 36.17
CA VAL A 566 -4.55 22.01 37.01
C VAL A 566 -4.78 20.93 38.06
N ASP A 567 -5.46 21.30 39.14
CA ASP A 567 -5.90 20.39 40.20
C ASP A 567 -7.30 20.85 40.65
N PRO A 568 -8.32 19.97 40.69
CA PRO A 568 -9.69 20.37 41.03
C PRO A 568 -9.93 20.73 42.51
N ASP A 569 -9.09 20.26 43.45
CA ASP A 569 -9.28 20.51 44.89
C ASP A 569 -8.14 21.27 45.58
N ASN A 570 -6.97 21.42 44.94
CA ASN A 570 -5.87 22.25 45.41
C ASN A 570 -5.59 23.48 44.49
N PRO A 571 -5.37 24.68 45.06
CA PRO A 571 -5.04 25.88 44.27
C PRO A 571 -3.63 25.82 43.65
N PRO A 572 -3.31 26.66 42.63
CA PRO A 572 -2.02 26.63 41.92
C PRO A 572 -0.74 26.73 42.78
N ASN A 573 -0.83 27.26 44.00
CA ASN A 573 0.31 27.30 44.93
C ASN A 573 0.49 26.02 45.78
N GLN A 574 -0.30 24.99 45.47
CA GLN A 574 -0.25 23.63 46.04
C GLN A 574 -0.09 22.55 44.97
N ILE A 575 -0.04 22.91 43.68
CA ILE A 575 0.38 22.05 42.57
C ILE A 575 1.90 22.22 42.43
N PHE A 576 2.67 21.13 42.49
CA PHE A 576 4.15 21.17 42.44
C PHE A 576 4.72 20.40 41.26
N TYR A 577 5.62 21.05 40.53
CA TYR A 577 6.54 20.45 39.56
C TYR A 577 7.82 20.04 40.29
N ARG A 578 8.14 18.75 40.33
CA ARG A 578 9.35 18.19 40.96
C ARG A 578 10.35 17.80 39.88
N VAL A 579 11.48 18.50 39.79
CA VAL A 579 12.52 18.25 38.78
C VAL A 579 13.30 16.98 39.15
N THR A 580 13.38 16.02 38.23
CA THR A 580 14.17 14.78 38.37
C THR A 580 15.51 14.87 37.66
N GLN A 581 15.60 15.57 36.53
CA GLN A 581 16.84 15.81 35.80
C GLN A 581 17.03 17.31 35.53
N GLU A 582 18.22 17.83 35.82
CA GLU A 582 18.61 19.21 35.48
C GLU A 582 19.01 19.34 34.01
N PRO A 583 18.82 20.54 33.41
CA PRO A 583 19.32 20.82 32.08
C PRO A 583 20.85 20.97 32.03
N ASN A 584 21.44 20.53 30.92
CA ASN A 584 22.87 20.32 30.69
C ASN A 584 23.59 21.60 30.25
N LEU A 585 23.02 22.33 29.29
CA LEU A 585 23.58 23.54 28.67
C LEU A 585 23.21 24.81 29.45
N GLY A 586 22.21 24.78 30.34
CA GLY A 586 21.85 25.95 31.16
C GLY A 586 21.66 25.70 32.65
N ASN A 587 20.65 26.33 33.25
CA ASN A 587 20.14 26.09 34.60
C ASN A 587 18.77 26.73 34.83
N LEU A 588 17.91 26.08 35.61
CA LEU A 588 16.62 26.62 36.05
C LEU A 588 16.75 27.41 37.37
N GLN A 589 15.94 28.46 37.54
CA GLN A 589 15.78 29.17 38.80
C GLN A 589 14.35 29.69 39.02
N ILE A 590 13.96 29.82 40.30
CA ILE A 590 12.83 30.64 40.72
C ILE A 590 13.32 32.08 40.89
N VAL A 591 12.75 33.01 40.14
CA VAL A 591 13.07 34.44 40.14
C VAL A 591 12.31 35.15 41.28
N GLY A 592 12.99 36.07 41.96
CA GLY A 592 12.43 36.86 43.05
C GLY A 592 13.46 37.84 43.62
N SER A 593 13.22 38.36 44.83
CA SER A 593 14.17 39.27 45.50
C SER A 593 15.54 38.63 45.83
N THR A 594 15.66 37.32 45.69
CA THR A 594 16.91 36.55 45.65
C THR A 594 16.62 35.30 44.81
N PRO A 595 17.20 35.16 43.60
CA PRO A 595 16.93 34.00 42.77
C PRO A 595 17.39 32.69 43.42
N GLN A 596 16.64 31.61 43.20
CA GLN A 596 16.91 30.29 43.76
C GLN A 596 17.02 29.26 42.62
N ARG A 597 18.23 28.73 42.39
CA ARG A 597 18.45 27.63 41.42
C ARG A 597 17.59 26.41 41.79
N ILE A 598 16.94 25.83 40.79
CA ILE A 598 16.21 24.57 40.90
C ILE A 598 17.18 23.46 40.48
N ASN A 599 17.35 22.48 41.36
CA ASN A 599 18.24 21.35 41.17
C ASN A 599 17.41 20.04 41.04
N THR A 600 18.02 18.92 40.69
CA THR A 600 17.40 17.59 40.80
C THR A 600 16.89 17.35 42.23
N GLY A 601 15.64 16.89 42.37
CA GLY A 601 14.91 16.77 43.63
C GLY A 601 14.31 18.08 44.17
N GLY A 602 14.61 19.21 43.52
CA GLY A 602 13.98 20.51 43.75
C GLY A 602 12.57 20.58 43.17
N SER A 603 11.84 21.64 43.51
CA SER A 603 10.46 21.83 43.03
C SER A 603 10.04 23.29 42.96
N PHE A 604 9.15 23.58 42.01
CA PHE A 604 8.40 24.83 41.89
C PHE A 604 6.88 24.54 41.87
N THR A 605 6.05 25.58 41.89
CA THR A 605 4.58 25.45 41.86
C THR A 605 3.97 26.01 40.59
N GLN A 606 2.74 25.59 40.24
CA GLN A 606 1.98 26.21 39.16
C GLN A 606 1.87 27.73 39.36
N GLN A 607 1.62 28.20 40.59
CA GLN A 607 1.65 29.64 40.90
C GLN A 607 2.96 30.33 40.49
N ASN A 608 4.12 29.65 40.56
CA ASN A 608 5.37 30.27 40.12
C ASN A 608 5.45 30.41 38.59
N ILE A 609 4.77 29.54 37.84
CA ILE A 609 4.66 29.64 36.38
C ILE A 609 3.61 30.70 36.00
N ASP A 610 2.47 30.71 36.69
CA ASP A 610 1.41 31.73 36.53
C ASP A 610 1.93 33.16 36.78
N THR A 611 2.88 33.32 37.72
CA THR A 611 3.54 34.60 37.99
C THR A 611 4.82 34.82 37.17
N GLY A 612 5.05 34.05 36.10
CA GLY A 612 6.20 34.16 35.20
C GLY A 612 7.55 34.16 35.94
N SER A 613 7.62 33.44 37.06
CA SER A 613 8.70 33.47 38.04
C SER A 613 9.62 32.26 37.96
N ILE A 614 9.46 31.41 36.95
CA ILE A 614 10.42 30.37 36.58
C ILE A 614 11.23 30.86 35.39
N GLN A 615 12.54 30.66 35.43
CA GLN A 615 13.46 31.13 34.41
C GLN A 615 14.54 30.10 34.14
N PHE A 616 14.79 29.86 32.86
CA PHE A 616 15.98 29.17 32.39
C PHE A 616 17.06 30.19 32.02
N ASN A 617 18.31 29.85 32.32
CA ASN A 617 19.49 30.66 31.97
C ASN A 617 20.41 29.83 31.07
N ALA A 618 20.61 30.26 29.83
CA ALA A 618 21.54 29.64 28.89
C ALA A 618 23.01 29.81 29.35
N ARG A 619 23.92 29.03 28.76
CA ARG A 619 25.38 29.28 28.82
C ARG A 619 25.86 29.79 27.45
N ASN A 620 27.18 29.88 27.31
CA ASN A 620 27.85 30.21 26.05
C ASN A 620 28.00 28.95 25.16
N THR A 621 26.89 28.30 24.83
CA THR A 621 26.83 27.11 23.96
C THR A 621 25.40 27.00 23.41
N SER A 622 25.27 27.09 22.09
CA SER A 622 24.07 26.83 21.29
C SER A 622 23.74 25.32 21.23
N GLY A 623 22.56 24.98 20.70
CA GLY A 623 22.03 23.61 20.59
C GLY A 623 20.93 23.27 21.60
N GLY A 624 20.46 22.02 21.54
CA GLY A 624 19.33 21.51 22.34
C GLY A 624 19.67 21.13 23.78
N ASP A 625 18.72 21.38 24.69
CA ASP A 625 18.77 21.07 26.12
C ASP A 625 17.36 20.68 26.63
N GLN A 626 17.25 20.05 27.80
CA GLN A 626 15.94 19.68 28.38
C GLN A 626 16.00 19.43 29.89
N PHE A 627 14.85 19.44 30.57
CA PHE A 627 14.73 18.96 31.96
C PHE A 627 13.56 18.00 32.14
N LEU A 628 13.66 17.10 33.12
CA LEU A 628 12.61 16.11 33.44
C LEU A 628 11.91 16.46 34.75
N PHE A 629 10.60 16.21 34.85
CA PHE A 629 9.79 16.52 36.04
C PHE A 629 8.61 15.56 36.29
N LEU A 630 8.06 15.57 37.51
CA LEU A 630 6.77 14.97 37.86
C LEU A 630 5.85 16.04 38.50
N LEU A 631 4.54 15.97 38.26
CA LEU A 631 3.55 16.77 38.98
C LEU A 631 3.08 16.07 40.26
N THR A 632 2.80 16.83 41.32
CA THR A 632 2.21 16.33 42.56
C THR A 632 1.61 17.44 43.41
N ASP A 633 0.56 17.14 44.17
CA ASP A 633 0.01 18.03 45.19
C ASP A 633 0.54 17.73 46.61
N ASN A 634 1.45 16.75 46.71
CA ASN A 634 1.94 16.05 47.91
C ASN A 634 0.99 14.98 48.49
N ILE A 635 -0.07 14.60 47.78
CA ILE A 635 -0.99 13.50 48.13
C ILE A 635 -1.14 12.52 46.95
N GLY A 636 -1.33 13.03 45.73
CA GLY A 636 -1.20 12.31 44.45
C GLY A 636 0.01 12.81 43.64
N THR A 637 0.44 12.01 42.66
CA THR A 637 1.61 12.27 41.80
C THR A 637 1.37 11.68 40.40
N THR A 638 1.86 12.33 39.34
CA THR A 638 1.76 11.85 37.94
C THR A 638 2.91 10.92 37.54
N ALA A 639 2.89 10.45 36.28
CA ALA A 639 4.10 9.99 35.59
C ALA A 639 5.12 11.14 35.40
N GLN A 640 6.30 10.79 34.87
CA GLN A 640 7.37 11.74 34.54
C GLN A 640 7.20 12.28 33.10
N SER A 641 7.52 13.56 32.91
CA SER A 641 7.51 14.26 31.62
C SER A 641 8.82 15.02 31.40
N SER A 642 9.12 15.37 30.15
CA SER A 642 10.23 16.23 29.73
C SER A 642 9.76 17.65 29.42
N PHE A 643 10.69 18.61 29.33
CA PHE A 643 10.47 19.96 28.84
C PHE A 643 11.68 20.39 28.01
N SER A 644 11.47 20.73 26.74
CA SER A 644 12.48 21.06 25.74
C SER A 644 12.97 22.51 25.82
N ILE A 645 14.21 22.74 25.40
CA ILE A 645 14.89 24.04 25.42
C ILE A 645 15.86 24.10 24.24
N THR A 646 15.76 25.13 23.38
CA THR A 646 16.74 25.38 22.31
C THR A 646 17.55 26.65 22.63
N ILE A 647 18.86 26.60 22.42
CA ILE A 647 19.78 27.74 22.57
C ILE A 647 20.35 28.14 21.21
N VAL A 648 20.18 29.40 20.80
CA VAL A 648 20.65 29.97 19.51
C VAL A 648 21.62 31.14 19.73
N ASP A 649 22.48 31.42 18.76
CA ASP A 649 23.47 32.50 18.76
C ASP A 649 22.87 33.88 18.44
N ASP A 650 22.01 33.99 17.42
CA ASP A 650 21.16 35.16 17.15
C ASP A 650 19.68 34.78 16.87
N ILE A 651 18.79 35.77 16.82
CA ILE A 651 17.39 35.62 16.37
C ILE A 651 17.11 36.70 15.32
N ILE A 652 16.84 36.26 14.09
CA ILE A 652 16.56 37.11 12.93
C ILE A 652 15.07 37.00 12.60
N THR A 653 14.43 38.12 12.26
CA THR A 653 13.00 38.15 11.90
C THR A 653 12.77 39.11 10.73
N GLY A 654 12.00 38.66 9.75
CA GLY A 654 11.49 39.45 8.63
C GLY A 654 10.34 40.36 9.02
N THR A 655 9.45 40.57 8.05
CA THR A 655 8.26 41.41 8.15
C THR A 655 7.11 40.78 7.38
N ASP A 656 5.90 41.35 7.51
CA ASP A 656 4.68 40.88 6.84
C ASP A 656 4.69 41.13 5.30
N GLY A 657 5.77 40.79 4.57
CA GLY A 657 5.80 40.67 3.10
C GLY A 657 7.18 40.64 2.43
N ASN A 658 7.53 39.51 1.81
CA ASN A 658 8.57 39.32 0.78
C ASN A 658 9.97 39.90 1.14
N ASP A 659 10.57 39.40 2.21
CA ASP A 659 11.92 39.65 2.68
C ASP A 659 12.94 38.64 2.11
N LEU A 660 14.21 39.07 2.06
CA LEU A 660 15.36 38.22 1.71
C LEU A 660 16.34 38.23 2.90
N ILE A 661 16.38 37.12 3.63
CA ILE A 661 17.17 36.95 4.85
C ILE A 661 18.30 35.96 4.60
N ILE A 662 19.51 36.35 4.96
CA ILE A 662 20.70 35.49 4.89
C ILE A 662 21.39 35.58 6.26
N GLY A 663 21.49 34.44 6.93
CA GLY A 663 22.10 34.23 8.23
C GLY A 663 23.63 34.25 8.20
N SER A 664 24.25 33.39 9.01
CA SER A 664 25.70 33.35 9.15
C SER A 664 26.19 31.96 9.53
N GLY A 665 27.50 31.75 9.57
CA GLY A 665 28.09 30.50 10.07
C GLY A 665 28.04 30.39 11.60
N LEU A 666 26.84 30.42 12.17
CA LEU A 666 26.45 30.33 13.58
C LEU A 666 25.05 29.68 13.67
N SER A 667 24.58 29.33 14.88
CA SER A 667 23.25 28.72 15.06
C SER A 667 22.16 29.77 15.27
N GLU A 668 21.49 30.20 14.22
CA GLU A 668 20.44 31.21 14.21
C GLU A 668 19.02 30.63 14.47
N ASN A 669 18.06 31.52 14.77
CA ASN A 669 16.64 31.27 14.54
C ASN A 669 16.13 32.36 13.58
N ILE A 670 15.81 31.99 12.35
CA ILE A 670 15.39 32.86 11.25
C ILE A 670 13.90 32.67 11.02
N ARG A 671 13.15 33.77 10.91
CA ARG A 671 11.68 33.69 10.79
C ARG A 671 11.16 34.74 9.81
N GLY A 672 10.48 34.33 8.75
CA GLY A 672 9.93 35.23 7.73
C GLY A 672 8.74 36.03 8.23
N PHE A 673 7.66 35.28 8.47
CA PHE A 673 6.32 35.59 9.01
C PHE A 673 5.18 35.56 7.98
N ALA A 674 5.26 36.30 6.87
CA ALA A 674 4.16 36.35 5.89
C ALA A 674 4.56 36.94 4.53
N GLY A 675 4.08 36.30 3.46
CA GLY A 675 4.29 36.66 2.06
C GLY A 675 5.63 36.17 1.53
N ASP A 676 5.58 35.53 0.36
CA ASP A 676 6.63 34.81 -0.37
C ASP A 676 8.09 35.28 -0.07
N ASP A 677 8.69 34.67 0.95
CA ASP A 677 9.98 35.02 1.54
C ASP A 677 11.15 34.17 0.99
N THR A 678 12.39 34.58 1.28
CA THR A 678 13.59 33.77 0.98
C THR A 678 14.56 33.80 2.14
N LEU A 679 14.77 32.65 2.78
CA LEU A 679 15.41 32.50 4.09
C LEU A 679 16.58 31.52 4.01
N VAL A 680 17.81 32.00 4.25
CA VAL A 680 19.03 31.16 4.22
C VAL A 680 19.70 31.15 5.59
N GLY A 681 19.92 29.98 6.19
CA GLY A 681 20.66 29.81 7.45
C GLY A 681 22.16 30.03 7.27
N ALA A 682 22.74 29.20 6.40
CA ALA A 682 24.15 29.07 6.00
C ALA A 682 25.07 28.24 6.94
N GLY A 683 24.62 27.79 8.12
CA GLY A 683 25.18 26.59 8.77
C GLY A 683 25.91 26.77 10.11
N ASN A 684 26.28 25.63 10.71
CA ASN A 684 25.88 25.22 12.07
C ASN A 684 24.36 25.02 12.16
N ARG A 685 23.88 24.51 13.30
CA ARG A 685 22.47 24.16 13.46
C ARG A 685 21.56 25.39 13.48
N ASP A 686 20.79 25.61 12.43
CA ASP A 686 19.79 26.65 12.30
C ASP A 686 18.37 26.17 12.65
N ILE A 687 17.44 27.13 12.80
CA ILE A 687 15.99 26.91 12.79
C ILE A 687 15.37 28.00 11.92
N ILE A 688 14.72 27.60 10.83
CA ILE A 688 14.11 28.48 9.84
C ILE A 688 12.60 28.24 9.84
N GLU A 689 11.82 29.27 10.15
CA GLU A 689 10.35 29.28 10.10
C GLU A 689 9.95 30.22 8.93
N GLY A 690 9.26 29.71 7.90
CA GLY A 690 8.72 30.51 6.78
C GLY A 690 7.60 31.43 7.28
N GLY A 691 6.39 30.88 7.31
CA GLY A 691 5.26 31.42 8.07
C GLY A 691 3.93 31.32 7.32
N THR A 692 3.68 32.26 6.40
CA THR A 692 2.40 32.34 5.66
C THR A 692 2.61 32.95 4.27
N GLY A 693 3.04 32.15 3.30
CA GLY A 693 3.51 32.60 1.98
C GLY A 693 3.95 31.42 1.12
N ASN A 694 4.47 31.67 -0.09
CA ASN A 694 5.14 30.63 -0.87
C ASN A 694 6.66 30.82 -0.67
N ASP A 695 7.17 30.23 0.40
CA ASP A 695 8.46 30.58 1.00
C ASP A 695 9.60 29.65 0.54
N SER A 696 10.81 30.19 0.39
CA SER A 696 12.00 29.44 -0.02
C SER A 696 13.04 29.41 1.09
N LEU A 697 13.29 28.22 1.66
CA LEU A 697 14.12 27.97 2.83
C LEU A 697 15.38 27.16 2.45
N ASP A 698 16.55 27.58 2.92
CA ASP A 698 17.86 26.98 2.64
C ASP A 698 18.67 26.87 3.94
N GLY A 699 18.90 25.64 4.43
CA GLY A 699 19.61 25.32 5.66
C GLY A 699 21.11 25.65 5.56
N GLY A 700 21.91 24.74 5.01
CA GLY A 700 23.31 24.97 4.65
C GLY A 700 24.28 23.89 5.14
N GLU A 701 25.42 24.29 5.74
CA GLU A 701 26.33 23.33 6.40
C GLU A 701 25.81 23.04 7.84
N GLY A 702 24.74 22.25 7.96
CA GLY A 702 23.79 22.29 9.07
C GLY A 702 23.57 21.02 9.91
N ASN A 703 22.52 21.08 10.73
CA ASN A 703 21.82 19.98 11.40
C ASN A 703 20.39 20.46 11.73
N ASP A 704 19.72 20.98 10.71
CA ASP A 704 18.81 22.12 10.77
C ASP A 704 17.36 21.71 10.97
N VAL A 705 16.50 22.71 11.17
CA VAL A 705 15.05 22.55 11.18
C VAL A 705 14.47 23.62 10.27
N LEU A 706 13.85 23.20 9.17
CA LEU A 706 13.15 24.04 8.21
C LEU A 706 11.65 23.75 8.36
N GLN A 707 10.83 24.79 8.50
CA GLN A 707 9.37 24.66 8.63
C GLN A 707 8.70 25.69 7.71
N GLY A 708 7.85 25.24 6.78
CA GLY A 708 7.08 26.14 5.91
C GLY A 708 5.99 26.89 6.67
N GLU A 709 5.15 26.14 7.39
CA GLU A 709 3.96 26.51 8.19
C GLU A 709 2.63 26.64 7.42
N GLU A 710 2.43 27.58 6.48
CA GLU A 710 1.22 27.71 5.65
C GLU A 710 1.59 28.26 4.24
N GLY A 711 1.69 27.41 3.21
CA GLY A 711 2.28 27.83 1.92
C GLY A 711 2.10 26.92 0.71
N ASN A 712 2.97 27.12 -0.30
CA ASN A 712 3.44 26.05 -1.19
C ASN A 712 4.94 26.33 -1.31
N ASP A 713 5.73 25.61 -0.53
CA ASP A 713 7.04 26.04 -0.09
C ASP A 713 8.17 25.23 -0.74
N THR A 714 9.40 25.67 -0.55
CA THR A 714 10.59 24.97 -1.07
C THR A 714 11.68 24.96 -0.03
N LEU A 715 11.88 23.80 0.60
CA LEU A 715 12.77 23.57 1.73
C LEU A 715 14.00 22.78 1.28
N LEU A 716 15.19 23.34 1.47
CA LEU A 716 16.47 22.73 1.07
C LEU A 716 17.38 22.54 2.31
N GLY A 717 17.62 21.31 2.76
CA GLY A 717 18.50 21.00 3.90
C GLY A 717 19.98 21.30 3.62
N GLN A 718 20.44 20.89 2.44
CA GLN A 718 21.81 20.99 1.90
C GLN A 718 22.82 19.97 2.42
N VAL A 719 23.45 20.16 3.58
CA VAL A 719 24.57 19.31 4.06
C VAL A 719 24.54 19.15 5.57
N GLY A 720 23.94 18.07 6.05
CA GLY A 720 23.74 17.87 7.48
C GLY A 720 23.13 16.52 7.87
N ASN A 721 22.37 16.58 8.96
CA ASN A 721 21.29 15.63 9.24
C ASN A 721 20.14 16.53 9.63
N ASP A 722 19.33 16.86 8.64
CA ASP A 722 18.39 17.97 8.72
C ASP A 722 16.97 17.45 8.93
N SER A 723 16.06 18.33 9.30
CA SER A 723 14.66 17.97 9.55
C SER A 723 13.76 18.98 8.88
N LEU A 724 13.15 18.57 7.78
CA LEU A 724 12.27 19.39 6.94
C LEU A 724 10.82 19.01 7.27
N PHE A 725 9.98 20.03 7.40
CA PHE A 725 8.56 19.94 7.69
C PHE A 725 7.86 20.91 6.74
N GLY A 726 7.05 20.45 5.79
CA GLY A 726 6.26 21.32 4.92
C GLY A 726 5.23 22.09 5.74
N GLY A 727 4.17 21.37 6.11
CA GLY A 727 3.30 21.68 7.25
C GLY A 727 1.83 21.82 6.87
N GLN A 728 1.51 22.72 5.95
CA GLN A 728 0.18 22.88 5.33
C GLN A 728 0.41 23.57 3.99
N GLY A 729 0.55 22.78 2.94
CA GLY A 729 0.94 23.31 1.65
C GLY A 729 0.99 22.29 0.54
N ASN A 730 1.85 22.56 -0.43
CA ASN A 730 2.11 21.68 -1.55
C ASN A 730 3.61 21.80 -1.88
N ASP A 731 4.43 21.19 -1.06
CA ASP A 731 5.75 21.64 -0.67
C ASP A 731 6.86 20.75 -1.25
N SER A 732 7.97 21.37 -1.64
CA SER A 732 9.12 20.67 -2.24
C SER A 732 10.25 20.58 -1.22
N LEU A 733 10.57 19.37 -0.76
CA LEU A 733 11.54 19.09 0.29
C LEU A 733 12.76 18.36 -0.29
N ASP A 734 13.89 19.06 -0.40
CA ASP A 734 15.21 18.49 -0.76
C ASP A 734 16.08 18.37 0.50
N GLY A 735 16.31 17.15 0.96
CA GLY A 735 17.15 16.89 2.14
C GLY A 735 18.63 17.25 1.90
N GLY A 736 19.13 17.12 0.67
CA GLY A 736 20.54 17.25 0.34
C GLY A 736 21.37 16.05 0.78
N ALA A 737 22.52 16.28 1.43
CA ALA A 737 23.53 15.24 1.68
C ALA A 737 23.72 14.91 3.16
N GLY A 738 23.45 13.65 3.52
CA GLY A 738 23.55 13.09 4.86
C GLY A 738 22.17 12.76 5.43
N ARG A 739 22.08 11.74 6.30
CA ARG A 739 20.78 11.23 6.77
C ARG A 739 19.81 12.31 7.28
N ASN A 740 18.71 12.49 6.57
CA ASN A 740 17.69 13.48 6.84
C ASN A 740 16.43 12.87 7.49
N THR A 741 15.47 13.74 7.78
CA THR A 741 14.08 13.36 8.04
C THR A 741 13.21 14.40 7.34
N LEU A 742 12.47 13.95 6.33
CA LEU A 742 11.55 14.77 5.57
C LEU A 742 10.13 14.33 5.96
N LEU A 743 9.29 15.28 6.33
CA LEU A 743 7.87 15.10 6.58
C LEU A 743 7.11 16.14 5.76
N GLY A 744 6.13 15.73 4.94
CA GLY A 744 5.20 16.69 4.35
C GLY A 744 4.30 17.30 5.43
N GLU A 745 3.63 16.42 6.18
CA GLU A 745 2.64 16.64 7.25
C GLU A 745 1.17 16.67 6.76
N ASP A 746 0.62 17.82 6.34
CA ASP A 746 -0.77 17.94 5.87
C ASP A 746 -0.78 18.59 4.47
N GLY A 747 -1.01 17.78 3.43
CA GLY A 747 -1.03 18.24 2.05
C GLY A 747 0.22 17.83 1.29
N ASN A 748 0.56 18.60 0.26
CA ASN A 748 0.75 18.00 -1.04
C ASN A 748 2.21 18.00 -1.55
N ASP A 749 3.03 17.09 -1.05
CA ASP A 749 4.45 17.28 -0.84
C ASP A 749 5.34 16.37 -1.74
N THR A 750 6.65 16.57 -1.70
CA THR A 750 7.60 15.89 -2.60
C THR A 750 8.94 15.82 -1.93
N LEU A 751 9.29 14.61 -1.52
CA LEU A 751 10.38 14.35 -0.61
C LEU A 751 11.55 13.72 -1.37
N VAL A 752 12.61 14.50 -1.56
CA VAL A 752 13.86 14.09 -2.22
C VAL A 752 14.99 14.06 -1.18
N ALA A 753 15.27 12.89 -0.61
CA ALA A 753 16.04 12.84 0.65
C ALA A 753 17.58 12.79 0.48
N GLY A 754 18.07 12.25 -0.63
CA GLY A 754 19.50 12.21 -1.01
C GLY A 754 20.32 11.04 -0.45
N ASP A 755 21.66 11.15 -0.50
CA ASP A 755 22.59 10.09 -0.03
C ASP A 755 22.64 9.97 1.52
N ASP A 756 22.97 8.75 2.01
CA ASP A 756 22.88 8.24 3.39
C ASP A 756 21.43 7.87 3.83
N SER A 757 21.29 6.79 4.62
CA SER A 757 20.02 6.20 5.08
C SER A 757 19.02 7.19 5.72
N ASN A 758 18.01 7.67 5.00
CA ASN A 758 17.06 8.69 5.48
C ASN A 758 15.83 8.11 6.20
N LEU A 759 14.87 8.99 6.49
CA LEU A 759 13.47 8.67 6.74
C LEU A 759 12.64 9.68 5.95
N LEU A 760 11.80 9.19 5.05
CA LEU A 760 10.77 9.94 4.38
C LEU A 760 9.43 9.52 5.00
N SER A 761 8.51 10.46 5.11
CA SER A 761 7.10 10.16 5.32
C SER A 761 6.32 11.29 4.68
N GLY A 762 5.45 10.97 3.74
CA GLY A 762 4.63 11.96 3.06
C GLY A 762 3.68 12.64 4.05
N GLY A 763 2.58 11.94 4.32
CA GLY A 763 2.11 11.74 5.68
C GLY A 763 0.60 11.58 5.82
N ASN A 764 -0.16 12.38 5.09
CA ASN A 764 -1.54 12.08 4.71
C ASN A 764 -2.01 13.07 3.65
N ASN A 765 -2.76 12.54 2.70
CA ASN A 765 -2.49 12.73 1.27
C ASN A 765 -1.36 11.76 0.82
N ASP A 766 -0.81 11.98 -0.35
CA ASP A 766 -0.60 11.00 -1.41
C ASP A 766 0.76 11.34 -2.11
N ASP A 767 1.94 10.98 -1.59
CA ASP A 767 3.21 11.72 -1.81
C ASP A 767 4.32 11.09 -2.71
N ILE A 768 5.07 11.90 -3.47
CA ILE A 768 6.40 11.52 -4.02
C ILE A 768 7.37 11.29 -2.86
N LEU A 769 7.84 10.05 -2.70
CA LEU A 769 9.02 9.69 -1.92
C LEU A 769 10.16 9.15 -2.81
N ILE A 770 11.15 10.01 -3.10
CA ILE A 770 12.38 9.64 -3.81
C ILE A 770 13.57 9.72 -2.84
N SER A 771 14.14 8.56 -2.50
CA SER A 771 15.37 8.47 -1.69
C SER A 771 16.63 8.61 -2.56
N GLY A 772 17.68 7.83 -2.30
CA GLY A 772 18.99 8.01 -2.90
C GLY A 772 19.87 6.77 -2.69
N ILE A 773 21.15 6.96 -2.38
CA ILE A 773 22.03 5.84 -2.04
C ILE A 773 22.09 5.69 -0.51
N GLY A 774 21.47 4.64 0.05
CA GLY A 774 21.38 4.49 1.50
C GLY A 774 20.97 3.11 2.02
N ASN A 775 20.02 3.14 2.95
CA ASN A 775 19.31 2.03 3.61
C ASN A 775 18.09 2.74 4.22
N ASP A 776 17.23 3.22 3.34
CA ASP A 776 16.24 4.24 3.59
C ASP A 776 14.98 3.64 4.22
N THR A 777 14.03 4.49 4.53
CA THR A 777 12.71 4.06 4.98
C THR A 777 11.74 5.06 4.40
N LEU A 778 10.93 4.57 3.46
CA LEU A 778 9.86 5.29 2.81
C LEU A 778 8.58 4.80 3.45
N LEU A 779 7.76 5.75 3.87
CA LEU A 779 6.42 5.52 4.40
C LEU A 779 5.55 6.47 3.60
N GLY A 780 4.67 5.97 2.75
CA GLY A 780 3.74 6.85 2.03
C GLY A 780 2.78 7.53 3.03
N GLY A 781 1.68 6.83 3.30
CA GLY A 781 1.26 6.58 4.67
C GLY A 781 -0.25 6.58 4.89
N SER A 782 -1.00 7.39 4.15
CA SER A 782 -2.45 7.22 3.96
C SER A 782 -3.01 8.26 2.98
N GLY A 783 -3.54 7.76 1.89
CA GLY A 783 -3.67 8.52 0.66
C GLY A 783 -3.15 7.57 -0.40
N ASN A 784 -2.27 8.07 -1.25
CA ASN A 784 -1.87 7.38 -2.44
C ASN A 784 -0.47 7.90 -2.96
N ASP A 785 0.65 7.25 -2.66
CA ASP A 785 2.04 7.74 -2.82
C ASP A 785 2.86 7.34 -4.10
N SER A 786 4.16 7.69 -4.13
CA SER A 786 5.21 7.00 -4.92
C SER A 786 6.33 6.59 -4.00
N LEU A 787 6.79 5.35 -4.10
CA LEU A 787 7.97 4.92 -3.39
C LEU A 787 9.08 4.53 -4.36
N THR A 788 10.16 5.33 -4.40
CA THR A 788 11.33 5.06 -5.25
C THR A 788 12.61 4.96 -4.42
N GLY A 789 12.97 3.73 -3.99
CA GLY A 789 14.06 3.41 -3.05
C GLY A 789 15.46 3.76 -3.58
N ASN A 790 15.67 3.50 -4.87
CA ASN A 790 16.90 3.70 -5.65
C ASN A 790 18.05 2.70 -5.37
N ALA A 791 18.68 2.71 -4.18
CA ALA A 791 19.92 1.95 -3.97
C ALA A 791 20.34 1.77 -2.49
N GLY A 792 19.83 0.73 -1.83
CA GLY A 792 20.22 0.37 -0.47
C GLY A 792 19.98 -1.11 -0.11
N ASP A 793 19.88 -1.42 1.19
CA ASP A 793 18.94 -2.46 1.62
C ASP A 793 17.81 -1.64 2.28
N ASP A 794 16.84 -1.24 1.48
CA ASP A 794 15.81 -0.25 1.80
C ASP A 794 14.58 -0.91 2.43
N SER A 795 13.58 -0.12 2.79
CA SER A 795 12.30 -0.62 3.28
C SER A 795 11.20 0.34 2.84
N LEU A 796 10.38 -0.16 1.93
CA LEU A 796 9.31 0.57 1.26
C LEU A 796 7.99 0.03 1.80
N TYR A 797 7.11 0.94 2.21
CA TYR A 797 5.77 0.69 2.71
C TYR A 797 4.89 1.86 2.24
N GLY A 798 3.96 1.69 1.31
CA GLY A 798 2.94 2.74 1.08
C GLY A 798 1.99 2.84 2.29
N GLU A 799 1.71 1.67 2.89
CA GLU A 799 1.02 1.38 4.17
C GLU A 799 -0.50 1.22 4.11
N ASP A 800 -1.22 2.13 3.46
CA ASP A 800 -2.69 2.26 3.56
C ASP A 800 -3.27 2.99 2.33
N GLY A 801 -2.66 2.79 1.15
CA GLY A 801 -3.18 3.17 -0.16
C GLY A 801 -3.66 1.94 -0.93
N ASP A 802 -3.70 2.12 -2.24
CA ASP A 802 -3.31 1.09 -3.19
C ASP A 802 -1.86 1.49 -3.56
N ASP A 803 -0.76 0.72 -3.40
CA ASP A 803 0.63 1.25 -3.16
C ASP A 803 1.69 1.10 -4.35
N LEU A 804 2.27 2.18 -4.93
CA LEU A 804 3.23 2.19 -6.09
C LEU A 804 4.73 2.14 -5.74
N ILE A 805 5.44 1.07 -6.15
CA ILE A 805 6.77 0.78 -5.60
C ILE A 805 7.86 0.39 -6.62
N PHE A 806 8.89 1.24 -6.72
CA PHE A 806 10.17 0.96 -7.38
C PHE A 806 11.29 0.86 -6.33
N ALA A 807 11.68 -0.35 -5.90
CA ALA A 807 12.66 -0.52 -4.82
C ALA A 807 14.09 -0.17 -5.27
N GLY A 808 14.67 -0.93 -6.20
CA GLY A 808 15.80 -0.49 -7.02
C GLY A 808 17.01 -1.40 -7.03
N VAL A 809 18.04 -1.09 -6.22
CA VAL A 809 19.35 -1.77 -6.29
C VAL A 809 19.94 -2.07 -4.92
N GLY A 810 19.64 -3.28 -4.47
CA GLY A 810 20.17 -3.93 -3.29
C GLY A 810 19.02 -4.63 -2.57
N ARG A 811 19.23 -5.10 -1.34
CA ARG A 811 18.36 -6.16 -0.80
C ARG A 811 17.15 -5.64 -0.04
N ASP A 812 16.11 -5.33 -0.79
CA ASP A 812 15.01 -4.53 -0.32
C ASP A 812 13.91 -5.36 0.36
N LEU A 813 13.07 -4.65 1.10
CA LEU A 813 11.85 -5.17 1.70
C LEU A 813 10.72 -4.31 1.19
N VAL A 814 9.98 -4.85 0.23
CA VAL A 814 8.75 -4.23 -0.27
C VAL A 814 7.58 -4.84 0.49
N LEU A 815 6.79 -3.96 1.08
CA LEU A 815 5.37 -4.19 1.28
C LEU A 815 4.69 -3.08 0.48
N GLY A 816 3.73 -3.41 -0.38
CA GLY A 816 2.60 -2.50 -0.58
C GLY A 816 1.73 -2.61 0.67
N GLY A 817 0.54 -3.20 0.54
CA GLY A 817 -0.02 -3.96 1.65
C GLY A 817 -1.51 -4.25 1.55
N PRO A 818 -2.38 -3.25 1.76
CA PRO A 818 -3.82 -3.39 1.67
C PRO A 818 -4.41 -2.68 0.44
N GLY A 819 -3.61 -2.54 -0.61
CA GLY A 819 -4.02 -2.12 -1.94
C GLY A 819 -4.46 -3.27 -2.84
N ASN A 820 -4.65 -2.95 -4.12
CA ASN A 820 -3.89 -3.65 -5.15
C ASN A 820 -2.50 -2.92 -5.23
N ASP A 821 -1.38 -3.60 -5.53
CA ASP A 821 -0.03 -2.95 -5.57
C ASP A 821 0.90 -3.41 -6.74
N ALA A 822 1.46 -2.52 -7.60
CA ALA A 822 2.59 -2.92 -8.50
C ALA A 822 3.99 -2.51 -8.05
N ILE A 823 4.89 -3.48 -8.23
CA ILE A 823 6.15 -3.57 -7.52
C ILE A 823 7.25 -4.01 -8.49
N ASP A 824 8.18 -3.10 -8.79
CA ASP A 824 9.47 -3.39 -9.43
C ASP A 824 10.54 -3.41 -8.33
N ALA A 825 10.93 -4.61 -7.87
CA ALA A 825 11.88 -4.77 -6.79
C ALA A 825 13.34 -4.52 -7.26
N GLY A 826 13.75 -5.10 -8.40
CA GLY A 826 14.85 -4.56 -9.22
C GLY A 826 16.13 -5.40 -9.30
N GLU A 827 17.21 -5.02 -8.60
CA GLU A 827 18.52 -5.72 -8.61
C GLU A 827 18.96 -6.17 -7.19
N SER A 828 18.44 -7.29 -6.65
CA SER A 828 19.12 -8.23 -5.72
C SER A 828 18.12 -9.25 -5.13
N ASN A 829 18.60 -10.18 -4.28
CA ASN A 829 17.79 -11.09 -3.44
C ASN A 829 16.77 -10.37 -2.53
N ASP A 830 15.59 -10.05 -3.03
CA ASP A 830 14.61 -9.20 -2.39
C ASP A 830 13.55 -10.01 -1.63
N THR A 831 12.55 -9.31 -1.10
CA THR A 831 11.43 -9.92 -0.42
C THR A 831 10.22 -9.04 -0.65
N VAL A 832 9.39 -9.46 -1.59
CA VAL A 832 8.15 -8.78 -1.97
C VAL A 832 6.99 -9.45 -1.27
N PHE A 833 6.19 -8.61 -0.64
CA PHE A 833 4.78 -8.86 -0.39
C PHE A 833 4.03 -7.71 -1.09
N GLY A 834 3.01 -8.00 -1.91
CA GLY A 834 1.98 -6.98 -2.16
C GLY A 834 1.16 -6.89 -0.89
N GLY A 835 0.07 -7.65 -0.84
CA GLY A 835 -0.27 -8.39 0.36
C GLY A 835 -1.71 -8.87 0.43
N THR A 836 -2.66 -8.05 -0.03
CA THR A 836 -4.09 -8.39 -0.10
C THR A 836 -4.80 -7.63 -1.23
N GLY A 837 -4.22 -7.63 -2.41
CA GLY A 837 -4.79 -7.01 -3.60
C GLY A 837 -5.33 -7.99 -4.63
N ASN A 838 -5.23 -7.55 -5.86
CA ASN A 838 -4.43 -8.26 -6.84
C ASN A 838 -3.02 -7.59 -6.78
N ASP A 839 -1.88 -8.31 -6.82
CA ASP A 839 -0.49 -7.73 -6.72
C ASP A 839 0.50 -8.04 -7.89
N SER A 840 1.19 -7.04 -8.51
CA SER A 840 1.89 -7.13 -9.84
C SER A 840 3.37 -6.96 -9.66
N ILE A 841 4.04 -8.09 -9.64
CA ILE A 841 5.35 -8.20 -9.05
C ILE A 841 6.38 -8.57 -10.11
N ILE A 842 7.28 -7.63 -10.34
CA ILE A 842 8.54 -7.84 -11.06
C ILE A 842 9.61 -8.01 -9.99
N GLY A 843 10.04 -9.26 -9.74
CA GLY A 843 11.07 -9.58 -8.74
C GLY A 843 12.42 -9.00 -9.15
N GLY A 844 12.91 -9.38 -10.33
CA GLY A 844 14.04 -8.76 -11.01
C GLY A 844 15.31 -9.63 -11.06
N ASP A 845 16.48 -9.03 -10.81
CA ASP A 845 17.80 -9.67 -10.90
C ASP A 845 18.25 -10.22 -9.51
N GLY A 846 17.51 -11.17 -8.95
CA GLY A 846 17.75 -11.75 -7.61
C GLY A 846 17.63 -13.29 -7.51
N ASP A 847 17.84 -13.85 -6.31
CA ASP A 847 17.20 -15.14 -5.96
C ASP A 847 16.12 -14.77 -4.92
N ASP A 848 14.88 -14.63 -5.37
CA ASP A 848 13.87 -13.77 -4.75
C ASP A 848 12.77 -14.51 -4.00
N LEU A 849 12.20 -13.79 -3.04
CA LEU A 849 11.02 -14.24 -2.30
C LEU A 849 9.84 -13.35 -2.67
N VAL A 850 9.20 -13.69 -3.78
CA VAL A 850 7.88 -13.20 -4.14
C VAL A 850 6.85 -14.07 -3.42
N ASN A 851 6.11 -13.46 -2.50
CA ASN A 851 4.88 -14.01 -1.94
C ASN A 851 3.83 -12.94 -2.16
N ALA A 852 3.01 -13.07 -3.20
CA ALA A 852 2.08 -12.02 -3.55
C ALA A 852 1.00 -11.83 -2.48
N GLY A 853 0.04 -12.75 -2.36
CA GLY A 853 -0.64 -12.94 -1.07
C GLY A 853 -1.97 -13.69 -1.08
N ASP A 854 -3.04 -12.92 -0.90
CA ASP A 854 -4.45 -13.33 -0.89
C ASP A 854 -5.15 -12.55 -2.04
N GLY A 855 -4.78 -12.79 -3.30
CA GLY A 855 -5.32 -12.05 -4.45
C GLY A 855 -5.53 -12.89 -5.72
N ALA A 856 -5.33 -12.25 -6.86
CA ALA A 856 -4.88 -12.84 -8.12
C ALA A 856 -3.75 -11.90 -8.56
N ASP A 857 -2.52 -12.38 -8.62
CA ASP A 857 -1.32 -11.56 -8.45
C ASP A 857 -0.22 -11.80 -9.52
N THR A 858 -0.09 -10.95 -10.55
CA THR A 858 0.82 -11.28 -11.67
C THR A 858 2.27 -11.32 -11.27
N ILE A 859 2.96 -12.39 -11.66
CA ILE A 859 4.35 -12.57 -11.29
C ILE A 859 5.21 -12.68 -12.54
N LEU A 860 6.23 -11.82 -12.60
CA LEU A 860 7.44 -12.00 -13.39
C LEU A 860 8.60 -12.09 -12.40
N ALA A 861 9.04 -13.32 -12.08
CA ALA A 861 10.02 -13.53 -11.01
C ALA A 861 11.37 -12.92 -11.38
N GLY A 862 12.03 -13.40 -12.44
CA GLY A 862 13.12 -12.69 -13.10
C GLY A 862 14.36 -13.54 -13.38
N THR A 863 15.50 -13.26 -12.71
CA THR A 863 16.79 -13.89 -13.03
C THR A 863 17.64 -14.35 -11.83
N GLY A 864 17.21 -15.43 -11.19
CA GLY A 864 18.04 -16.28 -10.30
C GLY A 864 17.22 -17.42 -9.69
N ASP A 865 17.68 -18.04 -8.59
CA ASP A 865 17.02 -19.25 -8.04
C ASP A 865 15.73 -18.87 -7.24
N ASP A 866 14.64 -18.49 -7.91
CA ASP A 866 13.48 -17.82 -7.29
C ASP A 866 12.54 -18.76 -6.51
N SER A 867 11.86 -18.18 -5.53
CA SER A 867 10.94 -18.87 -4.63
C SER A 867 9.55 -18.21 -4.67
N VAL A 868 8.90 -18.26 -5.83
CA VAL A 868 7.55 -17.74 -6.02
C VAL A 868 6.52 -18.53 -5.23
N PHE A 869 5.66 -17.79 -4.55
CA PHE A 869 4.34 -18.18 -4.10
C PHE A 869 3.35 -17.15 -4.67
N GLY A 870 2.44 -17.55 -5.56
CA GLY A 870 1.29 -16.70 -5.91
C GLY A 870 0.38 -16.68 -4.68
N GLY A 871 -0.31 -17.79 -4.50
CA GLY A 871 -0.58 -18.38 -3.20
C GLY A 871 -2.03 -18.79 -3.00
N ALA A 872 -2.99 -18.00 -3.51
CA ALA A 872 -4.41 -18.20 -3.26
C ALA A 872 -5.35 -17.56 -4.30
N GLY A 873 -4.93 -17.43 -5.56
CA GLY A 873 -5.75 -16.90 -6.66
C GLY A 873 -6.00 -17.93 -7.77
N ASN A 874 -5.57 -17.57 -8.97
CA ASN A 874 -5.61 -18.31 -10.23
C ASN A 874 -4.32 -17.86 -10.95
N ASP A 875 -3.16 -18.36 -10.52
CA ASP A 875 -1.93 -17.54 -10.49
C ASP A 875 -0.98 -17.79 -11.70
N SER A 876 -0.77 -16.79 -12.56
CA SER A 876 0.11 -16.91 -13.74
C SER A 876 1.50 -16.36 -13.49
N ILE A 877 2.45 -17.29 -13.52
CA ILE A 877 3.79 -17.10 -13.01
C ILE A 877 4.79 -17.34 -14.13
N VAL A 878 5.49 -16.29 -14.54
CA VAL A 878 6.63 -16.38 -15.45
C VAL A 878 7.90 -16.22 -14.63
N ALA A 879 8.66 -17.29 -14.40
CA ALA A 879 9.90 -17.19 -13.60
C ALA A 879 11.13 -16.78 -14.43
N ASP A 880 11.16 -17.13 -15.73
CA ASP A 880 12.17 -16.76 -16.74
C ASP A 880 13.54 -17.45 -16.60
N LEU A 881 14.43 -17.07 -15.67
CA LEU A 881 15.85 -17.53 -15.67
C LEU A 881 16.41 -18.07 -14.33
N GLY A 882 15.83 -19.11 -13.72
CA GLY A 882 16.33 -19.74 -12.49
C GLY A 882 16.52 -21.26 -12.47
N ASP A 883 16.90 -21.82 -11.30
CA ASP A 883 16.57 -23.21 -10.91
C ASP A 883 15.31 -23.11 -10.01
N ASP A 884 14.16 -22.75 -10.59
CA ASP A 884 13.08 -22.08 -9.85
C ASP A 884 12.23 -23.00 -8.97
N SER A 885 11.65 -22.44 -7.89
CA SER A 885 10.90 -23.16 -6.86
C SER A 885 9.47 -22.64 -6.72
N ILE A 886 8.70 -22.77 -7.79
CA ILE A 886 7.35 -22.21 -7.92
C ILE A 886 6.33 -23.14 -7.24
N PHE A 887 5.72 -22.63 -6.18
CA PHE A 887 4.50 -23.19 -5.59
C PHE A 887 3.38 -22.25 -5.97
N ALA A 888 2.60 -22.63 -6.98
CA ALA A 888 1.66 -21.71 -7.60
C ALA A 888 0.54 -21.32 -6.61
N GLY A 889 -0.36 -22.25 -6.26
CA GLY A 889 -1.15 -22.09 -5.04
C GLY A 889 -2.19 -23.17 -4.73
N ASP A 890 -3.31 -22.70 -4.18
CA ASP A 890 -4.60 -23.41 -4.07
C ASP A 890 -5.53 -22.91 -5.22
N GLY A 891 -5.08 -22.91 -6.48
CA GLY A 891 -5.78 -22.22 -7.60
C GLY A 891 -6.04 -23.05 -8.88
N LEU A 892 -5.92 -22.37 -10.02
CA LEU A 892 -5.68 -22.89 -11.37
C LEU A 892 -4.51 -22.02 -11.84
N ASP A 893 -3.31 -22.58 -12.00
CA ASP A 893 -2.10 -21.75 -12.00
C ASP A 893 -1.09 -22.13 -13.13
N THR A 894 -0.91 -21.23 -14.11
CA THR A 894 -0.25 -21.47 -15.41
C THR A 894 1.16 -20.93 -15.34
N VAL A 895 2.05 -21.87 -15.05
CA VAL A 895 3.42 -21.54 -14.73
C VAL A 895 4.32 -21.79 -15.93
N PHE A 896 5.11 -20.77 -16.27
CA PHE A 896 6.27 -20.87 -17.16
C PHE A 896 7.53 -20.81 -16.31
N GLY A 897 8.14 -21.98 -16.06
CA GLY A 897 9.43 -22.07 -15.35
C GLY A 897 10.50 -21.25 -16.10
N GLY A 898 10.74 -21.59 -17.36
CA GLY A 898 11.52 -20.77 -18.29
C GLY A 898 12.83 -21.42 -18.72
N ILE A 899 13.93 -21.18 -18.00
CA ILE A 899 15.27 -21.70 -18.35
C ILE A 899 16.05 -22.12 -17.10
N GLY A 900 15.72 -23.31 -16.56
CA GLY A 900 16.68 -24.08 -15.79
C GLY A 900 16.27 -25.51 -15.43
N ASN A 901 15.91 -25.76 -14.19
CA ASN A 901 15.69 -27.12 -13.67
C ASN A 901 14.47 -27.12 -12.74
N ASP A 902 13.36 -26.64 -13.29
CA ASP A 902 12.37 -25.92 -12.50
C ASP A 902 11.46 -26.87 -11.73
N LEU A 903 11.19 -26.50 -10.48
CA LEU A 903 10.43 -27.28 -9.52
C LEU A 903 9.00 -26.73 -9.46
N VAL A 904 8.30 -26.88 -10.58
CA VAL A 904 6.95 -26.36 -10.78
C VAL A 904 5.90 -27.26 -10.11
N PHE A 905 5.25 -26.75 -9.07
CA PHE A 905 4.09 -27.36 -8.41
C PHE A 905 2.82 -26.53 -8.64
N GLY A 906 1.80 -27.11 -9.26
CA GLY A 906 0.40 -26.63 -9.20
C GLY A 906 -0.38 -27.13 -7.97
N ASP A 907 0.26 -27.96 -7.14
CA ASP A 907 -0.18 -28.47 -5.83
C ASP A 907 -1.64 -29.02 -5.72
N GLU A 908 -2.70 -28.22 -5.59
CA GLU A 908 -4.12 -28.66 -5.59
C GLU A 908 -4.99 -28.06 -6.75
N GLY A 909 -4.38 -27.69 -7.88
CA GLY A 909 -5.02 -27.21 -9.11
C GLY A 909 -5.45 -28.28 -10.14
N ASN A 910 -5.35 -27.94 -11.43
CA ASN A 910 -5.68 -28.77 -12.61
C ASN A 910 -4.89 -28.30 -13.86
N ASP A 911 -3.56 -28.47 -13.89
CA ASP A 911 -2.68 -27.38 -14.31
C ASP A 911 -1.90 -27.51 -15.65
N THR A 912 -1.61 -26.39 -16.31
CA THR A 912 -0.81 -26.23 -17.52
C THR A 912 0.56 -25.71 -17.14
N LEU A 913 1.43 -26.66 -16.83
CA LEU A 913 2.77 -26.37 -16.35
C LEU A 913 3.72 -26.45 -17.55
N PHE A 914 4.23 -25.29 -17.96
CA PHE A 914 5.32 -25.20 -18.92
C PHE A 914 6.64 -25.27 -18.12
N GLY A 915 7.44 -26.29 -18.41
CA GLY A 915 8.80 -26.40 -17.87
C GLY A 915 9.70 -25.35 -18.51
N GLY A 916 10.55 -25.76 -19.45
CA GLY A 916 11.31 -24.78 -20.22
C GLY A 916 12.47 -25.32 -21.05
N GLU A 917 13.64 -24.72 -20.89
CA GLU A 917 14.92 -25.29 -21.32
C GLU A 917 15.72 -25.83 -20.10
N ASP A 918 16.28 -27.04 -20.22
CA ASP A 918 16.99 -27.87 -19.19
C ASP A 918 16.07 -28.79 -18.32
N ASP A 919 16.51 -29.39 -17.19
CA ASP A 919 15.94 -30.66 -16.63
C ASP A 919 14.82 -30.48 -15.57
N ASP A 920 13.61 -30.15 -16.00
CA ASP A 920 12.47 -29.78 -15.13
C ASP A 920 11.86 -30.92 -14.28
N THR A 921 11.21 -30.54 -13.18
CA THR A 921 10.40 -31.42 -12.31
C THR A 921 8.97 -30.88 -12.18
N LEU A 922 8.17 -31.10 -13.22
CA LEU A 922 6.76 -30.73 -13.27
C LEU A 922 5.92 -31.64 -12.36
N ALA A 923 5.12 -31.03 -11.49
CA ALA A 923 4.23 -31.70 -10.55
C ALA A 923 2.85 -31.02 -10.53
N GLY A 924 1.99 -31.37 -11.49
CA GLY A 924 0.59 -30.90 -11.52
C GLY A 924 -0.24 -31.31 -10.30
N GLY A 925 0.22 -32.30 -9.52
CA GLY A 925 -0.28 -32.50 -8.18
C GLY A 925 -1.74 -32.97 -8.15
N GLY A 926 -2.65 -32.14 -7.66
CA GLY A 926 -4.03 -32.51 -7.34
C GLY A 926 -4.98 -32.78 -8.51
N GLY A 927 -4.55 -32.53 -9.75
CA GLY A 927 -5.45 -32.27 -10.88
C GLY A 927 -5.57 -33.35 -11.97
N ALA A 928 -5.47 -32.92 -13.22
CA ALA A 928 -5.55 -33.71 -14.45
C ALA A 928 -4.85 -32.94 -15.59
N ASP A 929 -3.53 -32.87 -15.48
CA ASP A 929 -2.74 -31.68 -15.83
C ASP A 929 -2.16 -31.72 -17.27
N SER A 930 -1.89 -30.58 -17.91
CA SER A 930 -1.11 -30.50 -19.17
C SER A 930 0.34 -30.15 -18.85
N LEU A 931 1.20 -31.16 -18.88
CA LEU A 931 2.59 -31.01 -18.46
C LEU A 931 3.50 -30.87 -19.69
N ILE A 932 3.87 -29.63 -19.99
CA ILE A 932 4.53 -29.20 -21.22
C ILE A 932 6.01 -28.90 -20.92
N GLY A 933 6.78 -29.97 -20.71
CA GLY A 933 8.18 -29.86 -20.26
C GLY A 933 9.18 -29.31 -21.31
N ASN A 934 8.76 -29.02 -22.55
CA ASN A 934 9.61 -28.40 -23.57
C ASN A 934 10.97 -29.12 -23.83
N VAL A 935 12.11 -28.55 -23.42
CA VAL A 935 13.46 -28.92 -23.90
C VAL A 935 14.36 -29.44 -22.76
N GLY A 936 13.96 -30.56 -22.15
CA GLY A 936 14.65 -31.14 -20.99
C GLY A 936 14.71 -32.66 -20.94
N ASN A 937 15.19 -33.23 -19.82
CA ASN A 937 15.06 -34.65 -19.47
C ASN A 937 14.07 -34.82 -18.31
N ASN A 938 12.83 -34.43 -18.55
CA ASN A 938 11.89 -33.92 -17.56
C ASN A 938 11.31 -35.01 -16.64
N SER A 939 10.94 -34.60 -15.43
CA SER A 939 10.65 -35.50 -14.30
C SER A 939 9.23 -35.30 -13.74
N TYR A 940 8.24 -35.73 -14.52
CA TYR A 940 6.81 -35.69 -14.16
C TYR A 940 6.55 -36.46 -12.85
N TYR A 941 6.09 -35.76 -11.80
CA TYR A 941 6.16 -36.23 -10.41
C TYR A 941 4.81 -36.50 -9.74
N TYR A 942 4.70 -37.68 -9.12
CA TYR A 942 3.50 -38.16 -8.42
C TYR A 942 3.79 -38.53 -6.96
N LEU A 943 2.97 -38.03 -6.05
CA LEU A 943 2.95 -38.32 -4.61
C LEU A 943 2.13 -39.59 -4.27
N ALA A 944 1.12 -39.95 -5.06
CA ALA A 944 0.21 -41.10 -4.90
C ALA A 944 -0.59 -41.43 -6.19
N PRO A 945 -1.10 -42.68 -6.35
CA PRO A 945 -1.92 -43.09 -7.50
C PRO A 945 -3.38 -42.58 -7.43
N THR A 946 -3.59 -41.41 -6.83
CA THR A 946 -4.92 -40.81 -6.58
C THR A 946 -4.91 -39.29 -6.68
N GLU A 947 -3.83 -38.75 -7.25
CA GLU A 947 -3.71 -37.41 -7.81
C GLU A 947 -4.42 -37.41 -9.18
N GLY A 948 -3.73 -37.17 -10.29
CA GLY A 948 -4.32 -37.04 -11.62
C GLY A 948 -4.17 -38.21 -12.61
N VAL A 949 -4.50 -37.88 -13.86
CA VAL A 949 -4.10 -38.59 -15.08
C VAL A 949 -3.83 -37.52 -16.16
N ASP A 950 -2.57 -37.20 -16.34
CA ASP A 950 -2.10 -35.94 -16.93
C ASP A 950 -1.63 -36.15 -18.39
N VAL A 951 -1.87 -35.17 -19.28
CA VAL A 951 -1.39 -35.20 -20.66
C VAL A 951 0.01 -34.57 -20.72
N ILE A 952 0.97 -35.35 -21.22
CA ILE A 952 2.35 -34.90 -21.40
C ILE A 952 2.60 -34.74 -22.90
N THR A 953 2.36 -33.53 -23.38
CA THR A 953 2.21 -33.19 -24.81
C THR A 953 3.43 -33.51 -25.67
N GLU A 954 4.62 -33.69 -25.07
CA GLU A 954 5.89 -33.91 -25.78
C GLU A 954 6.84 -34.97 -25.17
N PHE A 955 6.36 -35.89 -24.34
CA PHE A 955 7.22 -36.89 -23.67
C PHE A 955 8.19 -37.62 -24.61
N ASN A 956 9.50 -37.55 -24.33
CA ASN A 956 10.60 -38.09 -25.13
C ASN A 956 10.65 -37.60 -26.60
N VAL A 957 10.13 -36.40 -26.89
CA VAL A 957 10.37 -35.69 -28.17
C VAL A 957 11.71 -34.96 -28.15
N ASN A 958 12.01 -34.26 -27.05
CA ASN A 958 13.17 -33.37 -26.94
C ASN A 958 14.32 -33.87 -26.03
N GLY A 959 14.07 -34.79 -25.08
CA GLY A 959 15.13 -35.44 -24.26
C GLY A 959 14.87 -36.89 -23.80
N ASP A 960 15.49 -37.31 -22.69
CA ASP A 960 15.39 -38.64 -22.03
C ASP A 960 14.59 -38.53 -20.68
N ASP A 961 13.31 -38.19 -20.77
CA ASP A 961 12.30 -37.93 -19.73
C ASP A 961 11.95 -39.16 -18.85
N ARG A 962 11.32 -38.89 -17.69
CA ARG A 962 11.00 -39.89 -16.65
C ARG A 962 9.73 -39.55 -15.87
N PHE A 963 9.14 -40.60 -15.30
CA PHE A 963 8.11 -40.53 -14.27
C PHE A 963 8.72 -40.77 -12.89
N LEU A 964 8.40 -39.90 -11.93
CA LEU A 964 8.93 -39.89 -10.58
C LEU A 964 7.80 -40.18 -9.57
N PHE A 965 8.00 -41.10 -8.63
CA PHE A 965 6.93 -41.63 -7.78
C PHE A 965 7.31 -41.72 -6.30
N SER A 966 6.49 -41.14 -5.43
CA SER A 966 6.63 -41.25 -3.96
C SER A 966 6.33 -42.65 -3.44
N SER A 967 7.27 -43.20 -2.66
CA SER A 967 7.11 -44.51 -2.02
C SER A 967 6.06 -44.57 -0.89
N LEU A 968 5.45 -43.45 -0.50
CA LEU A 968 4.35 -43.40 0.48
C LEU A 968 2.98 -43.64 -0.16
N GLY A 969 2.70 -42.99 -1.29
CA GLY A 969 1.46 -43.17 -2.04
C GLY A 969 1.42 -44.45 -2.88
N PHE A 970 2.58 -44.93 -3.38
CA PHE A 970 2.71 -46.13 -4.21
C PHE A 970 3.27 -47.35 -3.41
N PRO A 971 2.51 -47.97 -2.49
CA PRO A 971 3.01 -49.06 -1.66
C PRO A 971 3.29 -50.33 -2.47
N GLY A 972 4.40 -51.00 -2.13
CA GLY A 972 4.77 -52.31 -2.70
C GLY A 972 6.12 -52.33 -3.42
N PHE A 973 6.67 -51.16 -3.78
CA PHE A 973 7.99 -51.05 -4.43
C PHE A 973 9.16 -50.86 -3.47
N THR A 974 8.90 -50.33 -2.27
CA THR A 974 9.89 -50.25 -1.18
C THR A 974 9.96 -51.53 -0.36
N THR A 975 11.17 -51.83 0.12
CA THR A 975 11.38 -52.86 1.14
C THR A 975 10.88 -52.39 2.50
N ALA A 976 10.63 -53.32 3.43
CA ALA A 976 10.23 -53.01 4.82
C ALA A 976 11.32 -52.28 5.66
N GLU A 977 12.45 -51.93 5.06
CA GLU A 977 13.52 -51.10 5.62
C GLU A 977 13.62 -49.73 4.90
N GLY A 978 12.65 -49.38 4.05
CA GLY A 978 12.54 -48.11 3.33
C GLY A 978 13.34 -48.03 2.02
N THR A 979 14.14 -49.04 1.67
CA THR A 979 14.94 -49.00 0.44
C THR A 979 14.13 -49.41 -0.79
N VAL A 980 14.13 -48.57 -1.82
CA VAL A 980 13.57 -48.81 -3.16
C VAL A 980 14.26 -50.00 -3.86
N VAL A 981 13.50 -50.75 -4.66
CA VAL A 981 14.00 -51.89 -5.45
C VAL A 981 14.01 -51.52 -6.95
N PRO A 982 15.15 -51.64 -7.67
CA PRO A 982 15.21 -51.32 -9.10
C PRO A 982 14.17 -52.09 -9.92
N LEU A 983 13.28 -51.36 -10.59
CA LEU A 983 12.12 -51.91 -11.28
C LEU A 983 12.53 -52.83 -12.44
N GLN A 984 11.67 -53.80 -12.77
CA GLN A 984 11.97 -54.82 -13.77
C GLN A 984 10.90 -54.88 -14.86
N GLY A 985 11.31 -54.49 -16.07
CA GLY A 985 10.48 -54.45 -17.28
C GLY A 985 10.19 -55.79 -17.95
N ILE A 986 9.08 -55.87 -18.67
CA ILE A 986 8.85 -56.84 -19.76
C ILE A 986 8.09 -56.16 -20.90
N ILE A 987 8.33 -56.62 -22.13
CA ILE A 987 7.58 -56.20 -23.32
C ILE A 987 6.65 -57.36 -23.70
N VAL A 988 5.35 -57.12 -23.81
CA VAL A 988 4.32 -58.13 -24.10
C VAL A 988 3.70 -57.86 -25.48
N SER A 989 3.51 -58.93 -26.27
CA SER A 989 3.14 -58.81 -27.70
C SER A 989 2.20 -59.91 -28.22
N ASN A 990 1.56 -60.67 -27.32
CA ASN A 990 0.45 -61.57 -27.63
C ASN A 990 -0.42 -61.75 -26.37
N LEU A 991 -1.75 -61.64 -26.51
CA LEU A 991 -2.70 -61.79 -25.40
C LEU A 991 -3.37 -63.17 -25.32
N GLY A 992 -3.44 -63.75 -24.11
CA GLY A 992 -4.26 -64.93 -23.82
C GLY A 992 -3.79 -65.78 -22.63
N SER A 993 -4.49 -66.88 -22.34
CA SER A 993 -4.23 -67.75 -21.17
C SER A 993 -2.99 -68.66 -21.27
N GLU A 994 -2.13 -68.45 -22.27
CA GLU A 994 -0.75 -68.98 -22.34
C GLU A 994 0.25 -67.83 -22.60
N GLY A 995 -0.12 -66.60 -22.21
CA GLY A 995 0.63 -65.36 -22.42
C GLY A 995 1.91 -65.22 -21.61
N ASP A 996 2.53 -64.05 -21.73
CA ASP A 996 3.85 -63.78 -21.17
C ASP A 996 3.88 -63.82 -19.64
N ASN A 997 5.07 -64.06 -19.09
CA ASN A 997 5.25 -64.27 -17.65
C ASN A 997 5.64 -62.98 -16.95
N ILE A 998 4.68 -62.39 -16.24
CA ILE A 998 4.82 -61.14 -15.49
C ILE A 998 5.29 -61.33 -14.04
N SER A 999 5.65 -62.56 -13.63
CA SER A 999 6.13 -62.84 -12.26
C SER A 999 7.33 -61.95 -11.90
N ASN A 1000 7.20 -61.12 -10.87
CA ASN A 1000 8.22 -60.13 -10.44
C ASN A 1000 8.54 -59.11 -11.55
N LYS A 1001 7.52 -58.65 -12.29
CA LYS A 1001 7.59 -57.49 -13.19
C LYS A 1001 6.85 -56.32 -12.57
N GLN A 1002 7.44 -55.14 -12.72
CA GLN A 1002 7.00 -53.90 -12.07
C GLN A 1002 6.85 -52.75 -13.08
N VAL A 1003 7.29 -52.96 -14.32
CA VAL A 1003 6.95 -52.14 -15.50
C VAL A 1003 6.59 -53.15 -16.61
N ILE A 1004 5.44 -52.98 -17.26
CA ILE A 1004 4.91 -53.94 -18.26
C ILE A 1004 4.46 -53.17 -19.50
N ILE A 1005 5.29 -53.17 -20.55
CA ILE A 1005 5.04 -52.41 -21.78
C ILE A 1005 4.37 -53.31 -22.81
N PHE A 1006 3.21 -52.93 -23.31
CA PHE A 1006 2.47 -53.69 -24.29
C PHE A 1006 2.65 -53.13 -25.72
N GLN A 1007 2.81 -54.03 -26.69
CA GLN A 1007 2.94 -53.73 -28.12
C GLN A 1007 1.69 -54.08 -28.94
N ASP A 1008 0.75 -54.82 -28.33
CA ASP A 1008 -0.64 -54.92 -28.81
C ASP A 1008 -1.40 -53.64 -28.38
N THR A 1009 -2.51 -53.32 -29.03
CA THR A 1009 -3.41 -52.22 -28.64
C THR A 1009 -4.48 -52.68 -27.65
N PHE A 1010 -4.87 -51.81 -26.71
CA PHE A 1010 -5.83 -52.10 -25.63
C PHE A 1010 -6.89 -51.01 -25.56
N ASP A 1011 -8.09 -51.34 -25.06
CA ASP A 1011 -9.23 -50.43 -25.08
C ASP A 1011 -9.37 -49.55 -23.80
N ASN A 1012 -8.58 -49.79 -22.73
CA ASN A 1012 -8.43 -49.02 -21.47
C ASN A 1012 -7.64 -49.79 -20.39
N VAL A 1013 -7.31 -49.14 -19.28
CA VAL A 1013 -6.58 -49.72 -18.15
C VAL A 1013 -7.28 -50.84 -17.39
N GLN A 1014 -8.60 -50.85 -17.22
CA GLN A 1014 -9.24 -52.01 -16.57
C GLN A 1014 -9.31 -53.23 -17.51
N ALA A 1015 -9.23 -53.03 -18.84
CA ALA A 1015 -8.91 -54.10 -19.78
C ALA A 1015 -7.43 -54.56 -19.65
N VAL A 1016 -6.50 -53.66 -19.34
CA VAL A 1016 -5.10 -54.00 -19.00
C VAL A 1016 -5.02 -54.77 -17.67
N ASN A 1017 -5.63 -54.33 -16.57
CA ASN A 1017 -5.74 -55.06 -15.29
C ASN A 1017 -6.37 -56.45 -15.50
N ALA A 1018 -7.51 -56.52 -16.20
CA ALA A 1018 -8.13 -57.80 -16.54
C ALA A 1018 -7.20 -58.69 -17.41
N ALA A 1019 -6.39 -58.11 -18.30
CA ALA A 1019 -5.39 -58.85 -19.07
C ALA A 1019 -4.20 -59.29 -18.20
N LEU A 1020 -3.72 -58.45 -17.28
CA LEU A 1020 -2.64 -58.70 -16.31
C LEU A 1020 -2.99 -59.85 -15.37
N LYS A 1021 -4.20 -59.84 -14.82
CA LYS A 1021 -4.77 -60.95 -14.03
C LYS A 1021 -4.91 -62.25 -14.82
N ASN A 1022 -4.98 -62.18 -16.16
CA ASN A 1022 -4.97 -63.34 -17.06
C ASN A 1022 -3.56 -63.72 -17.59
N GLN A 1023 -2.52 -62.91 -17.35
CA GLN A 1023 -1.14 -63.26 -17.67
C GLN A 1023 -0.60 -64.32 -16.71
N ASN A 1024 0.50 -64.96 -17.12
CA ASN A 1024 1.10 -66.02 -16.34
C ASN A 1024 1.89 -65.45 -15.15
N GLY A 1025 1.38 -65.63 -13.94
CA GLY A 1025 2.08 -65.25 -12.71
C GLY A 1025 1.80 -63.85 -12.18
N SER A 1026 0.60 -63.32 -12.44
CA SER A 1026 0.03 -62.24 -11.62
C SER A 1026 -0.06 -62.66 -10.14
N SER A 1027 0.02 -61.69 -9.24
CA SER A 1027 0.05 -61.87 -7.78
C SER A 1027 -0.45 -60.63 -7.04
N ASP A 1028 -0.60 -60.73 -5.71
CA ASP A 1028 -0.95 -59.66 -4.76
C ASP A 1028 0.15 -58.55 -4.65
N THR A 1029 0.68 -58.11 -5.79
CA THR A 1029 1.85 -57.23 -5.94
C THR A 1029 1.52 -56.12 -6.90
N ALA A 1030 2.01 -54.91 -6.61
CA ALA A 1030 1.81 -53.76 -7.48
C ALA A 1030 2.79 -53.71 -8.67
N ALA A 1031 2.40 -53.06 -9.77
CA ALA A 1031 3.24 -52.80 -10.94
C ALA A 1031 2.72 -51.65 -11.80
N PHE A 1032 3.64 -50.93 -12.45
CA PHE A 1032 3.33 -50.03 -13.56
C PHE A 1032 3.21 -50.79 -14.88
N PHE A 1033 2.57 -50.16 -15.87
CA PHE A 1033 2.47 -50.62 -17.24
C PHE A 1033 2.39 -49.44 -18.21
N VAL A 1034 2.65 -49.74 -19.48
CA VAL A 1034 2.45 -48.80 -20.61
C VAL A 1034 1.73 -49.56 -21.72
N TYR A 1035 0.71 -48.96 -22.33
CA TYR A 1035 -0.01 -49.56 -23.45
C TYR A 1035 -0.30 -48.53 -24.54
N ARG A 1036 -0.52 -49.01 -25.77
CA ARG A 1036 -1.10 -48.18 -26.82
C ARG A 1036 -2.62 -48.25 -26.72
N ASN A 1037 -3.30 -47.11 -26.72
CA ASN A 1037 -4.75 -47.15 -26.87
C ASN A 1037 -5.13 -47.61 -28.30
N ASN A 1038 -6.06 -48.56 -28.36
CA ASN A 1038 -6.67 -49.06 -29.58
C ASN A 1038 -7.73 -48.10 -30.13
N LEU A 1039 -8.20 -47.23 -29.24
CA LEU A 1039 -9.08 -46.12 -29.49
C LEU A 1039 -8.25 -44.83 -29.45
N SER A 1040 -8.87 -43.79 -29.97
CA SER A 1040 -8.92 -42.44 -29.42
C SER A 1040 -8.45 -42.18 -27.97
N TYR A 1041 -7.75 -41.04 -27.76
CA TYR A 1041 -7.52 -40.17 -26.57
C TYR A 1041 -7.23 -38.72 -27.08
N GLY A 1042 -7.71 -37.58 -26.55
CA GLY A 1042 -7.46 -36.14 -26.91
C GLY A 1042 -8.08 -35.50 -28.20
N ALA A 1043 -7.32 -35.25 -29.29
CA ALA A 1043 -7.74 -34.73 -30.66
C ALA A 1043 -7.48 -35.40 -32.19
N PHE A 1044 -6.66 -36.29 -32.93
CA PHE A 1044 -5.32 -37.08 -33.13
C PHE A 1044 -5.13 -38.67 -33.32
N PRO A 1045 -6.02 -39.63 -33.02
CA PRO A 1045 -5.82 -40.89 -32.26
C PRO A 1045 -4.58 -41.78 -32.33
N GLY A 1046 -4.41 -42.43 -31.16
CA GLY A 1046 -3.82 -43.75 -31.00
C GLY A 1046 -2.60 -43.75 -30.09
N ALA A 1047 -2.50 -42.75 -29.23
CA ALA A 1047 -1.47 -42.46 -28.25
C ALA A 1047 -1.14 -43.61 -27.29
N TYR A 1048 -0.11 -43.37 -26.48
CA TYR A 1048 0.37 -44.28 -25.45
C TYR A 1048 -0.01 -43.77 -24.06
N VAL A 1049 -0.30 -44.68 -23.13
CA VAL A 1049 -0.68 -44.34 -21.75
C VAL A 1049 0.11 -45.15 -20.74
N VAL A 1050 0.44 -44.49 -19.64
CA VAL A 1050 1.12 -45.00 -18.46
C VAL A 1050 0.09 -45.23 -17.34
N GLY A 1051 0.27 -46.28 -16.54
CA GLY A 1051 -0.61 -46.54 -15.40
C GLY A 1051 -0.02 -47.50 -14.35
N TYR A 1052 -0.75 -47.69 -13.26
CA TYR A 1052 -0.36 -48.44 -12.06
C TYR A 1052 -1.49 -49.36 -11.54
N ASP A 1053 -1.15 -50.62 -11.28
CA ASP A 1053 -2.03 -51.57 -10.60
C ASP A 1053 -1.49 -51.83 -9.19
N PRO A 1054 -2.25 -51.56 -8.10
CA PRO A 1054 -1.82 -51.82 -6.73
C PRO A 1054 -1.82 -53.31 -6.36
N ASN A 1055 -2.55 -54.15 -7.11
CA ASN A 1055 -2.75 -55.56 -6.84
C ASN A 1055 -3.20 -56.30 -8.11
N LEU A 1056 -2.22 -56.78 -8.90
CA LEU A 1056 -2.40 -57.52 -10.17
C LEU A 1056 -3.27 -58.80 -10.09
N SER A 1057 -3.83 -59.14 -8.92
CA SER A 1057 -4.71 -60.29 -8.69
C SER A 1057 -6.16 -59.94 -8.30
N ASP A 1058 -6.42 -58.71 -7.84
CA ASP A 1058 -7.72 -58.29 -7.27
C ASP A 1058 -8.37 -57.16 -8.08
N ASP A 1059 -8.94 -57.54 -9.23
CA ASP A 1059 -9.84 -56.76 -10.09
C ASP A 1059 -11.14 -56.24 -9.42
N SER A 1060 -11.25 -56.29 -8.09
CA SER A 1060 -12.24 -55.53 -7.32
C SER A 1060 -11.68 -54.26 -6.67
N LEU A 1061 -10.36 -54.08 -6.71
CA LEU A 1061 -9.67 -52.80 -6.55
C LEU A 1061 -9.42 -52.21 -7.95
N PRO A 1062 -9.44 -50.87 -8.12
CA PRO A 1062 -9.01 -50.25 -9.36
C PRO A 1062 -7.51 -50.48 -9.59
N ALA A 1063 -7.13 -50.68 -10.85
CA ALA A 1063 -5.90 -50.11 -11.37
C ALA A 1063 -6.21 -48.72 -11.91
N PHE A 1064 -5.19 -47.89 -11.91
CA PHE A 1064 -5.20 -46.47 -12.25
C PHE A 1064 -4.42 -46.29 -13.55
N ASP A 1065 -4.85 -45.37 -14.42
CA ASP A 1065 -3.92 -44.72 -15.34
C ASP A 1065 -3.16 -43.63 -14.55
N LEU A 1066 -2.16 -43.01 -15.17
CA LEU A 1066 -1.30 -41.99 -14.56
C LEU A 1066 -0.92 -40.87 -15.54
N GLY A 1067 -0.79 -41.15 -16.84
CA GLY A 1067 -0.54 -40.09 -17.81
C GLY A 1067 -0.60 -40.54 -19.27
N ILE A 1068 -0.86 -39.58 -20.16
CA ILE A 1068 -1.18 -39.75 -21.58
C ILE A 1068 -0.09 -39.10 -22.43
N LEU A 1069 0.41 -39.83 -23.43
CA LEU A 1069 1.58 -39.49 -24.23
C LEU A 1069 1.19 -39.37 -25.72
N PRO A 1070 0.57 -38.24 -26.14
CA PRO A 1070 0.11 -38.00 -27.51
C PRO A 1070 1.26 -37.89 -28.52
N SER A 1071 2.39 -37.33 -28.07
CA SER A 1071 3.57 -36.96 -28.87
C SER A 1071 4.19 -38.10 -29.71
N ILE A 1072 3.96 -39.35 -29.31
CA ILE A 1072 4.76 -40.51 -29.73
C ILE A 1072 4.11 -41.24 -30.92
N ASP A 1073 4.56 -40.96 -32.16
CA ASP A 1073 4.00 -41.54 -33.41
C ASP A 1073 3.70 -43.05 -33.29
N PRO A 1074 2.41 -43.44 -33.22
CA PRO A 1074 2.03 -44.81 -32.96
C PRO A 1074 2.04 -45.68 -34.24
N GLN A 1075 2.42 -45.15 -35.40
CA GLN A 1075 2.74 -45.92 -36.61
C GLN A 1075 4.16 -46.51 -36.59
N THR A 1076 5.07 -46.01 -35.73
CA THR A 1076 6.45 -46.54 -35.61
C THR A 1076 6.50 -48.00 -35.13
N ASN A 1077 5.45 -48.44 -34.44
CA ASN A 1077 5.21 -49.82 -34.02
C ASN A 1077 6.32 -50.39 -33.09
N ASN A 1078 6.96 -49.53 -32.29
CA ASN A 1078 8.14 -49.90 -31.50
C ASN A 1078 8.32 -49.07 -30.19
N ILE A 1079 7.24 -48.80 -29.45
CA ILE A 1079 7.25 -47.99 -28.20
C ILE A 1079 8.34 -48.39 -27.20
N SER A 1080 8.71 -49.67 -27.14
CA SER A 1080 9.81 -50.19 -26.31
C SER A 1080 11.24 -49.80 -26.79
N THR A 1081 11.39 -48.79 -27.64
CA THR A 1081 12.66 -48.05 -27.86
C THR A 1081 12.53 -46.55 -27.58
N LEU A 1082 11.40 -46.12 -27.02
CA LEU A 1082 11.09 -44.76 -26.57
C LEU A 1082 10.74 -44.75 -25.08
N ILE A 1083 10.19 -45.84 -24.53
CA ILE A 1083 9.89 -46.01 -23.10
C ILE A 1083 10.41 -47.37 -22.59
N GLY A 1084 10.91 -47.39 -21.36
CA GLY A 1084 11.55 -48.50 -20.68
C GLY A 1084 11.58 -48.37 -19.15
N PRO A 1085 12.17 -49.35 -18.44
CA PRO A 1085 12.09 -49.44 -16.96
C PRO A 1085 13.15 -48.60 -16.22
N SER A 1086 13.94 -47.82 -16.96
CA SER A 1086 14.82 -46.76 -16.44
C SER A 1086 14.05 -45.49 -16.12
N ASP A 1087 12.91 -45.34 -16.79
CA ASP A 1087 12.16 -44.09 -16.94
C ASP A 1087 11.02 -44.03 -15.91
N PHE A 1088 11.02 -44.97 -14.96
CA PHE A 1088 10.11 -45.08 -13.82
C PHE A 1088 10.97 -45.10 -12.55
N VAL A 1089 10.91 -44.03 -11.77
CA VAL A 1089 11.75 -43.81 -10.58
C VAL A 1089 10.86 -43.79 -9.34
N ILE A 1090 11.20 -44.58 -8.31
CA ILE A 1090 10.57 -44.46 -6.98
C ILE A 1090 11.55 -43.75 -6.04
N ILE A 1091 11.05 -42.84 -5.20
CA ILE A 1091 11.82 -42.15 -4.14
C ILE A 1091 11.33 -42.49 -2.71
#